data_AF-A0A5C6GPG6-F1
#
_entry.id   AF-A0A5C6GPG6-F1
#
_cell.length_a   1.000
_cell.length_b   1.000
_cell.length_c   1.000
_cell.angle_alpha   90.00
_cell.angle_beta   90.00
_cell.angle_gamma   90.00
#
_symmetry.space_group_name_H-M   'P 1'
#
loop_
_entity.id
_entity.type
_entity.pdbx_description
1 polymer ?
#
loop_
_entity_poly.entity_id
_entity_poly.type
_entity_poly.pdbx_seq_one_letter_code
_entity_poly.pdbx_strand_id
1 'polypeptide(L)'
;MQPDATGSLIPRLLERAFLDAGFGARLLSRTRVPIIKLCEKPPEELRQALIFERLKWEQGSEDANASGDQEEDGYSSKTNQHTGDMATGILEAEFAPTTECEPLARENSSEFPRFQFTQSSQSTLRSYYALAKRVLRRAGGRDATASNYREFLDRDWETLNGVCQAFVRGLRDTELRGRLESCPSLTFETPLLVTGRRSLAGIYVQAEGEQTFLAWENWSSKTSISISDARVVEVMSSWRDIQQRTNFGIDQLAYCRDLHYAFEKMKRLPPVQLCRLEQDAHEPLTSYYQRTRGIVGSLLKMKMKMSDLLMKEVALRYITGINDDKVRGDMMTALNKLQHPISLNELGQKHKCLDLACELEKAVERNLYDKKNIGIIKDYIKVLRSPLVNINNGQQDAKFIIPVSPAVVPLLSAIRLLQDPYKLAADQPRDKYRDALEFPSGGVGIQCDINFSAYLALQNTLLLRCYSLTDSRVRPMVLFVKRWAKVRGINSGYRGTLGSYGYVLMVLHYLVNIANPFVCPNLQQINPFTPVYSSYSSGSNPPMCQGYNVDFWRNENEIMHLASSHRLSRNIESTGQLLRGFFEYFSQNGPLSRGFGKGFDWGRDVVSLRTFGGLMTKQEKGWTGAKTVYECQTPTGESSMNSGRDEPLSPNIARCDSIGLKNSRSSATSGKCEQVKEIRHRYLFAIEDPFELDHNVARTVTHNGIVSIRDEFRRAWRLIQTAGTGNWDEHLLEDISEPSNDQQCFAKLLEDIHGPQERWNQFPS
;
A
#
# COMPACT_ATOMS: atom_id res chain seq x y z
N MET A 1 -10.82 35.62 23.03
CA MET A 1 -10.87 34.45 22.12
C MET A 1 -9.91 33.40 22.66
N GLN A 2 -10.33 32.15 22.81
CA GLN A 2 -9.41 31.09 23.21
C GLN A 2 -8.35 30.87 22.10
N PRO A 3 -7.11 30.44 22.42
CA PRO A 3 -6.05 30.28 21.42
C PRO A 3 -6.35 29.25 20.32
N ASP A 4 -7.23 28.30 20.59
CA ASP A 4 -7.71 27.25 19.69
C ASP A 4 -9.00 27.59 18.95
N ALA A 5 -9.66 28.70 19.29
CA ALA A 5 -10.88 29.12 18.64
C ALA A 5 -10.63 29.44 17.17
N THR A 6 -11.56 29.04 16.31
CA THR A 6 -11.54 29.32 14.88
C THR A 6 -11.43 30.83 14.62
N GLY A 7 -10.41 31.27 13.88
CA GLY A 7 -10.13 32.69 13.64
C GLY A 7 -9.27 33.39 14.70
N SER A 8 -8.80 32.66 15.72
CA SER A 8 -7.86 33.20 16.70
C SER A 8 -6.53 33.58 16.05
N LEU A 9 -6.11 34.83 16.23
CA LEU A 9 -4.81 35.32 15.75
C LEU A 9 -3.65 34.88 16.66
N ILE A 10 -3.93 34.31 17.83
CA ILE A 10 -2.92 33.97 18.84
C ILE A 10 -1.82 33.04 18.30
N PRO A 11 -2.13 31.92 17.60
CA PRO A 11 -1.09 31.06 17.02
C PRO A 11 -0.23 31.80 15.99
N ARG A 12 -0.84 32.69 15.19
CA ARG A 12 -0.13 33.49 14.20
C ARG A 12 0.73 34.59 14.84
N LEU A 13 0.31 35.19 15.94
CA LEU A 13 1.12 36.15 16.68
C LEU A 13 2.37 35.50 17.28
N LEU A 14 2.20 34.30 17.84
CA LEU A 14 3.31 33.52 18.40
C LEU A 14 4.29 33.05 17.31
N GLU A 15 3.79 32.52 16.19
CA GLU A 15 4.64 32.16 15.04
C GLU A 15 5.54 33.32 14.61
N ARG A 16 4.99 34.54 14.50
CA ARG A 16 5.74 35.75 14.16
C ARG A 16 6.79 36.09 15.22
N ALA A 17 6.41 36.10 16.49
CA ALA A 17 7.34 36.40 17.58
C ALA A 17 8.55 35.45 17.59
N PHE A 18 8.34 34.17 17.25
CA PHE A 18 9.45 33.22 17.12
C PHE A 18 10.35 33.49 15.92
N LEU A 19 9.78 33.80 14.74
CA LEU A 19 10.56 34.17 13.56
C LEU A 19 11.39 35.45 13.79
N ASP A 20 10.78 36.46 14.43
CA ASP A 20 11.41 37.73 14.78
C ASP A 20 12.57 37.53 15.77
N ALA A 21 12.43 36.57 16.70
CA ALA A 21 13.48 36.17 17.64
C ALA A 21 14.61 35.31 17.00
N GLY A 22 14.50 34.96 15.72
CA GLY A 22 15.51 34.20 14.99
C GLY A 22 15.33 32.68 14.99
N PHE A 23 14.23 32.17 15.54
CA PHE A 23 13.89 30.74 15.49
C PHE A 23 13.22 30.38 14.16
N GLY A 24 13.31 29.10 13.76
CA GLY A 24 12.52 28.60 12.63
C GLY A 24 11.15 28.20 13.14
N ALA A 25 10.11 28.92 12.77
CA ALA A 25 8.74 28.67 13.21
C ALA A 25 7.78 28.49 12.05
N ARG A 26 6.88 27.51 12.17
CA ARG A 26 5.86 27.23 11.16
C ARG A 26 4.54 26.81 11.78
N LEU A 27 3.45 27.50 11.44
CA LEU A 27 2.10 27.15 11.87
C LEU A 27 1.45 26.15 10.90
N LEU A 28 1.10 24.99 11.42
CA LEU A 28 0.25 24.01 10.75
C LEU A 28 -1.22 24.30 11.11
N SER A 29 -1.96 24.89 10.17
CA SER A 29 -3.37 25.25 10.36
C SER A 29 -4.34 24.12 9.99
N ARG A 30 -3.91 23.16 9.18
CA ARG A 30 -4.74 22.03 8.68
C ARG A 30 -4.82 20.85 9.66
N THR A 31 -4.11 20.91 10.78
CA THR A 31 -4.20 19.93 11.86
C THR A 31 -5.51 20.09 12.65
N ARG A 32 -5.87 19.10 13.48
CA ARG A 32 -7.11 19.17 14.28
C ARG A 32 -7.10 20.33 15.27
N VAL A 33 -5.96 20.57 15.89
CA VAL A 33 -5.67 21.73 16.74
C VAL A 33 -4.47 22.44 16.10
N PRO A 34 -4.38 23.78 16.09
CA PRO A 34 -3.24 24.50 15.54
C PRO A 34 -1.93 24.04 16.22
N ILE A 35 -0.92 23.71 15.41
CA ILE A 35 0.41 23.31 15.91
C ILE A 35 1.46 24.25 15.34
N ILE A 36 2.30 24.82 16.22
CA ILE A 36 3.50 25.55 15.79
C ILE A 36 4.68 24.59 15.90
N LYS A 37 5.33 24.30 14.78
CA LYS A 37 6.62 23.62 14.76
C LYS A 37 7.73 24.64 14.93
N LEU A 38 8.67 24.37 15.83
CA LEU A 38 9.82 25.22 16.16
C LEU A 38 11.13 24.47 16.00
N CYS A 39 12.16 25.16 15.51
CA CYS A 39 13.54 24.72 15.58
C CYS A 39 14.46 25.85 16.07
N GLU A 40 15.46 25.46 16.86
CA GLU A 40 16.39 26.38 17.52
C GLU A 40 17.31 27.10 16.52
N LYS A 41 17.80 26.38 15.50
CA LYS A 41 18.82 26.87 14.55
C LYS A 41 18.44 26.55 13.10
N PRO A 42 17.46 27.25 12.49
CA PRO A 42 17.11 27.01 11.10
C PRO A 42 18.29 27.36 10.17
N PRO A 43 18.55 26.57 9.11
CA PRO A 43 19.44 27.00 8.02
C PRO A 43 18.93 28.31 7.42
N GLU A 44 19.83 29.15 6.93
CA GLU A 44 19.47 30.49 6.44
C GLU A 44 18.46 30.42 5.28
N GLU A 45 18.61 29.46 4.36
CA GLU A 45 17.67 29.21 3.27
C GLU A 45 16.25 28.88 3.78
N LEU A 46 16.16 27.99 4.79
CA LEU A 46 14.89 27.60 5.39
C LEU A 46 14.26 28.78 6.15
N ARG A 47 15.06 29.55 6.88
CA ARG A 47 14.59 30.71 7.61
C ARG A 47 13.98 31.75 6.68
N GLN A 48 14.65 32.05 5.57
CA GLN A 48 14.14 32.98 4.55
C GLN A 48 12.85 32.46 3.92
N ALA A 49 12.78 31.16 3.62
CA ALA A 49 11.57 30.54 3.09
C ALA A 49 10.38 30.62 4.06
N LEU A 50 10.60 30.41 5.37
CA LEU A 50 9.57 30.53 6.41
C LEU A 50 9.06 31.98 6.57
N ILE A 51 9.97 32.96 6.58
CA ILE A 51 9.61 34.38 6.62
C ILE A 51 8.82 34.76 5.36
N PHE A 52 9.24 34.28 4.20
CA PHE A 52 8.56 34.54 2.94
C PHE A 52 7.13 33.94 2.91
N GLU A 53 6.95 32.69 3.35
CA GLU A 53 5.63 32.07 3.46
C GLU A 53 4.72 32.88 4.39
N ARG A 54 5.27 33.38 5.50
CA ARG A 54 4.53 34.23 6.43
C ARG A 54 4.13 35.56 5.81
N LEU A 55 5.05 36.26 5.15
CA LEU A 55 4.77 37.52 4.46
C LEU A 55 3.70 37.34 3.38
N LYS A 56 3.73 36.22 2.65
CA LYS A 56 2.70 35.84 1.67
C LYS A 56 1.31 35.76 2.32
N TRP A 57 1.22 35.17 3.51
CA TRP A 57 -0.03 35.10 4.27
C TRP A 57 -0.50 36.48 4.76
N GLU A 58 0.40 37.34 5.25
CA GLU A 58 0.07 38.69 5.72
C GLU A 58 -0.41 39.63 4.60
N GLN A 59 0.06 39.42 3.37
CA GLN A 59 -0.34 40.19 2.19
C GLN A 59 -1.70 39.80 1.61
N GLY A 60 -2.39 38.80 2.17
CA GLY A 60 -3.72 38.41 1.73
C GLY A 60 -3.77 37.79 0.33
N SER A 61 -2.63 37.35 -0.21
CA SER A 61 -2.61 36.59 -1.46
C SER A 61 -3.25 35.23 -1.19
N GLU A 62 -4.47 35.01 -1.69
CA GLU A 62 -5.21 33.74 -1.63
C GLU A 62 -4.56 32.61 -2.46
N ASP A 63 -3.23 32.52 -2.46
CA ASP A 63 -2.48 31.32 -2.80
C ASP A 63 -1.96 30.62 -1.54
N ALA A 64 -2.75 30.64 -0.46
CA ALA A 64 -2.65 29.70 0.67
C ALA A 64 -3.15 28.28 0.30
N ASN A 65 -3.41 28.03 -0.99
CA ASN A 65 -3.89 26.79 -1.56
C ASN A 65 -2.86 26.07 -2.46
N ALA A 66 -1.59 26.49 -2.48
CA ALA A 66 -0.54 25.84 -3.29
C ALA A 66 0.70 25.36 -2.52
N SER A 67 0.69 25.39 -1.18
CA SER A 67 1.67 24.68 -0.34
C SER A 67 0.95 23.85 0.73
N GLY A 68 0.68 22.59 0.38
CA GLY A 68 0.11 21.56 1.26
C GLY A 68 -1.41 21.44 1.20
N ASP A 69 -1.90 20.32 0.65
CA ASP A 69 -3.25 19.76 0.69
C ASP A 69 -4.36 20.38 -0.19
N GLN A 70 -4.15 20.43 -1.51
CA GLN A 70 -5.26 20.09 -2.42
C GLN A 70 -5.19 18.57 -2.68
N GLU A 71 -6.14 17.81 -2.11
CA GLU A 71 -6.55 16.53 -2.70
C GLU A 71 -7.34 16.83 -3.98
N GLU A 72 -6.66 17.23 -5.05
CA GLU A 72 -7.20 17.06 -6.40
C GLU A 72 -7.09 15.57 -6.76
N ASP A 73 -8.15 14.83 -6.47
CA ASP A 73 -8.53 13.69 -7.31
C ASP A 73 -9.08 14.28 -8.62
N GLY A 74 -8.21 14.41 -9.62
CA GLY A 74 -8.54 14.96 -10.92
C GLY A 74 -7.97 14.13 -12.07
N TYR A 75 -8.67 13.05 -12.42
CA TYR A 75 -8.72 12.62 -13.83
C TYR A 75 -9.59 13.66 -14.55
N SER A 76 -8.98 14.69 -15.15
CA SER A 76 -9.70 15.53 -16.13
C SER A 76 -8.76 16.20 -17.11
N SER A 77 -9.17 16.09 -18.37
CA SER A 77 -8.63 16.64 -19.60
C SER A 77 -8.20 18.11 -19.49
N LYS A 78 -7.00 18.44 -19.99
CA LYS A 78 -6.67 19.81 -20.38
C LYS A 78 -6.96 20.00 -21.86
N THR A 79 -8.12 20.59 -22.14
CA THR A 79 -8.43 21.32 -23.36
C THR A 79 -7.65 22.65 -23.32
N ASN A 80 -6.72 22.86 -24.24
CA ASN A 80 -6.13 24.18 -24.48
C ASN A 80 -7.13 25.03 -25.27
N GLN A 81 -7.60 26.13 -24.71
CA GLN A 81 -8.14 27.25 -25.48
C GLN A 81 -7.17 28.42 -25.38
N HIS A 82 -6.40 28.63 -26.44
CA HIS A 82 -5.91 29.96 -26.79
C HIS A 82 -6.93 30.56 -27.76
N THR A 83 -7.53 31.67 -27.35
CA THR A 83 -8.35 32.54 -28.21
C THR A 83 -7.45 33.36 -29.13
N GLY A 84 -7.80 33.40 -30.41
CA GLY A 84 -7.11 34.17 -31.45
C GLY A 84 -7.73 33.90 -32.83
N ASP A 85 -8.76 34.68 -33.13
CA ASP A 85 -9.40 35.04 -34.40
C ASP A 85 -9.03 34.40 -35.77
N MET A 86 -10.10 34.34 -36.59
CA MET A 86 -10.19 34.34 -38.06
C MET A 86 -10.14 33.00 -38.83
N ALA A 87 -11.36 32.53 -39.13
CA ALA A 87 -11.84 32.03 -40.42
C ALA A 87 -10.82 31.57 -41.47
N THR A 88 -10.87 30.29 -41.87
CA THR A 88 -11.29 29.80 -43.22
C THR A 88 -10.79 28.36 -43.45
N GLY A 89 -11.60 27.54 -44.14
CA GLY A 89 -11.08 26.48 -45.01
C GLY A 89 -11.06 25.05 -44.46
N ILE A 90 -12.09 24.31 -44.81
CA ILE A 90 -12.22 22.85 -44.85
C ILE A 90 -10.98 22.18 -45.49
N LEU A 91 -10.52 21.04 -44.94
CA LEU A 91 -10.24 19.78 -45.67
C LEU A 91 -9.88 18.63 -44.70
N GLU A 92 -10.44 17.46 -44.98
CA GLU A 92 -10.57 16.25 -44.15
C GLU A 92 -9.26 15.43 -44.01
N ALA A 93 -9.09 14.76 -42.87
CA ALA A 93 -8.25 13.54 -42.74
C ALA A 93 -8.69 12.70 -41.51
N GLU A 94 -9.56 11.73 -41.79
CA GLU A 94 -9.78 10.40 -41.20
C GLU A 94 -9.63 10.14 -39.68
N PHE A 95 -10.78 9.83 -39.06
CA PHE A 95 -11.00 9.37 -37.69
C PHE A 95 -10.49 7.94 -37.41
N ALA A 96 -9.94 7.73 -36.21
CA ALA A 96 -9.75 6.39 -35.59
C ALA A 96 -10.99 6.00 -34.74
N PRO A 97 -11.31 4.68 -34.59
CA PRO A 97 -12.67 4.24 -34.30
C PRO A 97 -13.08 4.35 -32.83
N THR A 98 -14.23 4.99 -32.63
CA THR A 98 -15.10 4.92 -31.45
C THR A 98 -15.59 3.49 -31.23
N THR A 99 -15.32 2.89 -30.06
CA THR A 99 -16.05 1.70 -29.62
C THR A 99 -17.35 2.16 -28.96
N GLU A 100 -18.40 2.26 -29.76
CA GLU A 100 -19.77 2.54 -29.32
C GLU A 100 -20.26 1.49 -28.33
N CYS A 101 -20.90 1.92 -27.26
CA CYS A 101 -21.61 1.05 -26.34
C CYS A 101 -22.95 1.75 -26.05
N GLU A 102 -23.88 1.68 -27.01
CA GLU A 102 -25.28 2.04 -26.78
C GLU A 102 -26.07 0.78 -26.38
N PRO A 103 -26.98 0.86 -25.39
CA PRO A 103 -28.02 -0.12 -25.25
C PRO A 103 -29.00 0.06 -26.40
N LEU A 104 -29.08 -0.88 -27.34
CA LEU A 104 -30.14 -0.90 -28.35
C LEU A 104 -31.48 -1.13 -27.66
N ALA A 105 -32.19 -0.05 -27.32
CA ALA A 105 -33.60 -0.10 -27.00
C ALA A 105 -34.37 -0.23 -28.32
N ARG A 106 -34.90 -1.43 -28.60
CA ARG A 106 -36.00 -1.58 -29.58
C ARG A 106 -37.31 -1.62 -28.80
N GLU A 107 -38.17 -0.66 -29.12
CA GLU A 107 -39.55 -0.63 -28.66
C GLU A 107 -40.25 -1.95 -29.04
N ASN A 108 -40.91 -2.58 -28.06
CA ASN A 108 -41.84 -3.68 -28.21
C ASN A 108 -41.30 -5.04 -28.71
N SER A 109 -40.52 -5.74 -27.86
CA SER A 109 -40.59 -7.20 -27.71
C SER A 109 -39.87 -7.64 -26.44
N SER A 110 -40.27 -8.78 -25.89
CA SER A 110 -39.74 -9.43 -24.69
C SER A 110 -38.30 -9.94 -24.86
N GLU A 111 -37.34 -9.06 -25.21
CA GLU A 111 -35.92 -9.42 -25.36
C GLU A 111 -35.00 -8.54 -24.49
N PHE A 112 -34.09 -9.20 -23.78
CA PHE A 112 -33.20 -8.66 -22.75
C PHE A 112 -31.97 -7.93 -23.34
N PRO A 113 -31.33 -7.00 -22.59
CA PRO A 113 -30.21 -6.20 -23.10
C PRO A 113 -28.98 -7.05 -23.48
N ARG A 114 -28.51 -6.91 -24.73
CA ARG A 114 -27.25 -7.52 -25.21
C ARG A 114 -26.07 -6.59 -24.93
N PHE A 115 -25.07 -7.08 -24.20
CA PHE A 115 -23.82 -6.36 -23.95
C PHE A 115 -22.75 -6.76 -24.97
N GLN A 116 -22.00 -5.79 -25.49
CA GLN A 116 -20.87 -6.06 -26.40
C GLN A 116 -19.71 -5.12 -26.08
N PHE A 117 -18.58 -5.69 -25.69
CA PHE A 117 -17.30 -5.00 -25.50
C PHE A 117 -16.15 -5.98 -25.74
N THR A 118 -15.01 -5.50 -26.22
CA THR A 118 -13.89 -6.35 -26.64
C THR A 118 -12.57 -5.92 -26.00
N GLN A 119 -11.65 -6.87 -25.89
CA GLN A 119 -10.31 -6.63 -25.36
C GLN A 119 -9.43 -5.98 -26.43
N SER A 120 -8.91 -4.78 -26.14
CA SER A 120 -7.98 -4.06 -27.01
C SER A 120 -6.60 -4.72 -27.08
N SER A 121 -5.80 -4.36 -28.09
CA SER A 121 -4.44 -4.90 -28.29
C SER A 121 -3.45 -4.54 -27.18
N GLN A 122 -3.67 -3.42 -26.48
CA GLN A 122 -2.81 -2.91 -25.41
C GLN A 122 -3.35 -3.24 -23.99
N SER A 123 -4.57 -3.78 -23.87
CA SER A 123 -5.19 -4.06 -22.57
C SER A 123 -4.87 -5.46 -22.03
N THR A 124 -4.30 -5.54 -20.83
CA THR A 124 -4.11 -6.80 -20.08
C THR A 124 -5.46 -7.40 -19.67
N LEU A 125 -5.52 -8.73 -19.45
CA LEU A 125 -6.74 -9.41 -19.00
C LEU A 125 -7.34 -8.78 -17.73
N ARG A 126 -6.48 -8.32 -16.81
CA ARG A 126 -6.88 -7.61 -15.58
C ARG A 126 -7.57 -6.28 -15.87
N SER A 127 -7.04 -5.50 -16.82
CA SER A 127 -7.65 -4.23 -17.24
C SER A 127 -8.98 -4.45 -17.97
N TYR A 128 -9.08 -5.53 -18.75
CA TYR A 128 -10.31 -5.94 -19.41
C TYR A 128 -11.39 -6.40 -18.41
N TYR A 129 -11.02 -7.13 -17.36
CA TYR A 129 -11.92 -7.43 -16.24
C TYR A 129 -12.38 -6.17 -15.49
N ALA A 130 -11.52 -5.17 -15.33
CA ALA A 130 -11.92 -3.88 -14.76
C ALA A 130 -12.92 -3.13 -15.65
N LEU A 131 -12.78 -3.23 -16.99
CA LEU A 131 -13.78 -2.74 -17.93
C LEU A 131 -15.12 -3.48 -17.76
N ALA A 132 -15.12 -4.81 -17.71
CA ALA A 132 -16.33 -5.61 -17.49
C ALA A 132 -17.05 -5.23 -16.20
N LYS A 133 -16.33 -4.99 -15.10
CA LYS A 133 -16.92 -4.48 -13.85
C LYS A 133 -17.55 -3.10 -14.00
N ARG A 134 -16.95 -2.20 -14.80
CA ARG A 134 -17.55 -0.89 -15.09
C ARG A 134 -18.83 -1.02 -15.91
N VAL A 135 -18.83 -1.91 -16.91
CA VAL A 135 -20.02 -2.23 -17.72
C VAL A 135 -21.14 -2.79 -16.84
N LEU A 136 -20.83 -3.74 -15.95
CA LEU A 136 -21.80 -4.31 -15.01
C LEU A 136 -22.43 -3.24 -14.12
N ARG A 137 -21.63 -2.31 -13.57
CA ARG A 137 -22.13 -1.20 -12.75
C ARG A 137 -22.99 -0.22 -13.55
N ARG A 138 -22.62 0.09 -14.79
CA ARG A 138 -23.39 0.98 -15.69
C ARG A 138 -24.74 0.38 -16.05
N ALA A 139 -24.82 -0.95 -16.15
CA ALA A 139 -26.07 -1.68 -16.36
C ALA A 139 -26.95 -1.78 -15.10
N GLY A 140 -26.54 -1.17 -13.97
CA GLY A 140 -27.24 -1.28 -12.69
C GLY A 140 -27.03 -2.62 -11.97
N GLY A 141 -26.17 -3.50 -12.49
CA GLY A 141 -25.87 -4.81 -11.93
C GLY A 141 -24.74 -4.79 -10.89
N ARG A 142 -24.65 -5.87 -10.11
CA ARG A 142 -23.62 -6.13 -9.10
C ARG A 142 -23.09 -7.55 -9.21
N ASP A 143 -21.85 -7.78 -8.80
CA ASP A 143 -21.25 -9.12 -8.85
C ASP A 143 -21.69 -9.96 -7.64
N ALA A 144 -21.78 -11.27 -7.85
CA ALA A 144 -22.23 -12.23 -6.84
C ALA A 144 -21.09 -12.58 -5.88
N THR A 145 -21.34 -12.42 -4.58
CA THR A 145 -20.40 -12.66 -3.47
C THR A 145 -21.06 -13.47 -2.37
N ALA A 146 -20.26 -14.06 -1.47
CA ALA A 146 -20.78 -14.86 -0.37
C ALA A 146 -21.77 -14.11 0.54
N SER A 147 -21.67 -12.78 0.64
CA SER A 147 -22.53 -11.94 1.48
C SER A 147 -23.85 -11.53 0.83
N ASN A 148 -23.92 -11.47 -0.51
CA ASN A 148 -25.08 -10.92 -1.21
C ASN A 148 -25.79 -11.93 -2.13
N TYR A 149 -25.23 -13.12 -2.39
CA TYR A 149 -25.79 -14.06 -3.39
C TYR A 149 -27.23 -14.48 -3.09
N ARG A 150 -27.64 -14.48 -1.80
CA ARG A 150 -29.01 -14.81 -1.35
C ARG A 150 -30.03 -13.71 -1.65
N GLU A 151 -29.55 -12.49 -1.91
CA GLU A 151 -30.36 -11.30 -2.19
C GLU A 151 -30.48 -11.02 -3.69
N PHE A 152 -29.93 -11.89 -4.56
CA PHE A 152 -30.02 -11.74 -6.01
C PHE A 152 -31.39 -12.20 -6.52
N LEU A 153 -32.05 -11.32 -7.28
CA LEU A 153 -33.24 -11.65 -8.05
C LEU A 153 -32.86 -12.23 -9.42
N ASP A 154 -33.80 -12.87 -10.12
CA ASP A 154 -33.52 -13.46 -11.43
C ASP A 154 -33.05 -12.41 -12.46
N ARG A 155 -33.56 -11.17 -12.39
CA ARG A 155 -33.08 -10.04 -13.21
C ARG A 155 -31.62 -9.65 -12.95
N ASP A 156 -31.16 -9.79 -11.71
CA ASP A 156 -29.76 -9.51 -11.35
C ASP A 156 -28.84 -10.57 -11.98
N TRP A 157 -29.28 -11.84 -11.98
CA TRP A 157 -28.57 -12.94 -12.62
C TRP A 157 -28.53 -12.83 -14.13
N GLU A 158 -29.64 -12.42 -14.77
CA GLU A 158 -29.69 -12.17 -16.22
C GLU A 158 -28.70 -11.09 -16.64
N THR A 159 -28.68 -9.96 -15.91
CA THR A 159 -27.74 -8.85 -16.17
C THR A 159 -26.29 -9.28 -16.00
N LEU A 160 -25.99 -10.00 -14.90
CA LEU A 160 -24.66 -10.52 -14.62
C LEU A 160 -24.22 -11.52 -15.69
N ASN A 161 -25.09 -12.45 -16.09
CA ASN A 161 -24.81 -13.45 -17.11
C ASN A 161 -24.58 -12.82 -18.48
N GLY A 162 -25.35 -11.80 -18.86
CA GLY A 162 -25.14 -11.07 -20.10
C GLY A 162 -23.75 -10.41 -20.17
N VAL A 163 -23.31 -9.77 -19.07
CA VAL A 163 -21.96 -9.17 -19.00
C VAL A 163 -20.86 -10.23 -18.99
N CYS A 164 -21.08 -11.34 -18.29
CA CYS A 164 -20.18 -12.50 -18.27
C CYS A 164 -20.00 -13.13 -19.66
N GLN A 165 -21.08 -13.30 -20.43
CA GLN A 165 -21.05 -13.81 -21.80
C GLN A 165 -20.32 -12.84 -22.74
N ALA A 166 -20.60 -11.54 -22.63
CA ALA A 166 -19.91 -10.50 -23.39
C ALA A 166 -18.41 -10.47 -23.08
N PHE A 167 -18.04 -10.64 -21.81
CA PHE A 167 -16.64 -10.71 -21.38
C PHE A 167 -15.89 -11.84 -22.11
N VAL A 168 -16.42 -13.08 -22.08
CA VAL A 168 -15.78 -14.24 -22.72
C VAL A 168 -15.70 -14.06 -24.24
N ARG A 169 -16.79 -13.66 -24.89
CA ARG A 169 -16.83 -13.47 -26.36
C ARG A 169 -15.89 -12.37 -26.84
N GLY A 170 -15.71 -11.33 -26.02
CA GLY A 170 -14.84 -10.20 -26.32
C GLY A 170 -13.36 -10.42 -26.02
N LEU A 171 -12.95 -11.61 -25.54
CA LEU A 171 -11.53 -11.94 -25.39
C LEU A 171 -10.81 -11.93 -26.74
N ARG A 172 -9.61 -11.33 -26.77
CA ARG A 172 -8.79 -11.21 -27.99
C ARG A 172 -8.18 -12.55 -28.41
N ASP A 173 -7.73 -13.33 -27.43
CA ASP A 173 -7.08 -14.62 -27.68
C ASP A 173 -8.16 -15.65 -28.08
N THR A 174 -8.12 -16.07 -29.35
CA THR A 174 -9.09 -16.98 -29.94
C THR A 174 -8.97 -18.40 -29.38
N GLU A 175 -7.77 -18.82 -28.98
CA GLU A 175 -7.54 -20.14 -28.38
C GLU A 175 -8.09 -20.16 -26.94
N LEU A 176 -7.79 -19.11 -26.16
CA LEU A 176 -8.33 -18.92 -24.81
C LEU A 176 -9.86 -18.84 -24.84
N ARG A 177 -10.43 -18.06 -25.77
CA ARG A 177 -11.87 -17.95 -25.94
C ARG A 177 -12.50 -19.31 -26.26
N GLY A 178 -11.96 -20.05 -27.23
CA GLY A 178 -12.48 -21.36 -27.62
C GLY A 178 -12.45 -22.38 -26.47
N ARG A 179 -11.40 -22.35 -25.63
CA ARG A 179 -11.34 -23.21 -24.43
C ARG A 179 -12.36 -22.83 -23.37
N LEU A 180 -12.53 -21.54 -23.11
CA LEU A 180 -13.55 -21.07 -22.18
C LEU A 180 -14.96 -21.42 -22.67
N GLU A 181 -15.24 -21.24 -23.96
CA GLU A 181 -16.53 -21.61 -24.57
C GLU A 181 -16.79 -23.13 -24.55
N SER A 182 -15.73 -23.96 -24.58
CA SER A 182 -15.83 -25.42 -24.46
C SER A 182 -16.08 -25.92 -23.03
N CYS A 183 -15.90 -25.07 -22.02
CA CYS A 183 -16.15 -25.45 -20.63
C CYS A 183 -17.67 -25.57 -20.38
N PRO A 184 -18.17 -26.69 -19.84
CA PRO A 184 -19.58 -26.86 -19.48
C PRO A 184 -20.13 -25.76 -18.57
N SER A 185 -19.25 -25.06 -17.85
CA SER A 185 -19.61 -23.97 -16.93
C SER A 185 -19.82 -22.62 -17.63
N LEU A 186 -19.50 -22.50 -18.92
CA LEU A 186 -19.54 -21.26 -19.73
C LEU A 186 -20.31 -21.44 -21.05
N THR A 187 -21.05 -22.54 -21.22
CA THR A 187 -21.99 -22.73 -22.32
C THR A 187 -23.29 -21.96 -22.05
N PHE A 188 -23.47 -20.83 -22.74
CA PHE A 188 -24.60 -19.91 -22.54
C PHE A 188 -25.85 -20.25 -23.37
N GLU A 189 -25.94 -21.45 -23.96
CA GLU A 189 -26.92 -21.78 -25.01
C GLU A 189 -28.02 -22.80 -24.62
N THR A 190 -28.25 -23.09 -23.33
CA THR A 190 -29.34 -24.03 -22.95
C THR A 190 -30.32 -23.46 -21.90
N PRO A 191 -31.64 -23.48 -22.17
CA PRO A 191 -32.66 -23.01 -21.23
C PRO A 191 -33.02 -24.15 -20.26
N LEU A 192 -32.22 -24.37 -19.21
CA LEU A 192 -32.61 -25.24 -18.10
C LEU A 192 -32.37 -24.55 -16.75
N LEU A 193 -33.45 -24.50 -15.98
CA LEU A 193 -33.81 -23.60 -14.88
C LEU A 193 -32.87 -23.49 -13.66
N VAL A 194 -31.66 -24.06 -13.63
CA VAL A 194 -30.83 -24.06 -12.40
C VAL A 194 -29.31 -23.89 -12.64
N THR A 195 -28.81 -23.94 -13.86
CA THR A 195 -27.36 -24.13 -14.10
C THR A 195 -26.59 -22.88 -14.53
N GLY A 196 -27.18 -21.69 -14.58
CA GLY A 196 -26.53 -20.49 -15.14
C GLY A 196 -25.90 -19.49 -14.16
N ARG A 197 -25.91 -19.70 -12.84
CA ARG A 197 -25.52 -18.66 -11.86
C ARG A 197 -24.00 -18.60 -11.69
N ARG A 198 -23.34 -17.60 -12.29
CA ARG A 198 -21.89 -17.38 -12.22
C ARG A 198 -21.56 -15.99 -11.69
N SER A 199 -20.41 -15.86 -11.02
CA SER A 199 -19.84 -14.56 -10.67
C SER A 199 -18.86 -14.12 -11.75
N LEU A 200 -18.82 -12.83 -12.04
CA LEU A 200 -17.86 -12.25 -12.98
C LEU A 200 -16.43 -12.47 -12.47
N ALA A 201 -16.21 -12.38 -11.16
CA ALA A 201 -14.95 -12.75 -10.51
C ALA A 201 -14.56 -14.23 -10.76
N GLY A 202 -15.51 -15.16 -10.68
CA GLY A 202 -15.25 -16.58 -10.92
C GLY A 202 -14.85 -16.86 -12.37
N ILE A 203 -15.51 -16.21 -13.33
CA ILE A 203 -15.16 -16.32 -14.75
C ILE A 203 -13.80 -15.70 -15.04
N TYR A 204 -13.48 -14.56 -14.41
CA TYR A 204 -12.14 -13.97 -14.51
C TYR A 204 -11.04 -14.93 -14.04
N VAL A 205 -11.25 -15.62 -12.90
CA VAL A 205 -10.27 -16.60 -12.39
C VAL A 205 -10.15 -17.79 -13.34
N GLN A 206 -11.26 -18.22 -13.95
CA GLN A 206 -11.27 -19.28 -14.96
C GLN A 206 -10.49 -18.86 -16.21
N ALA A 207 -10.68 -17.63 -16.69
CA ALA A 207 -9.94 -17.08 -17.83
C ALA A 207 -8.44 -16.92 -17.54
N GLU A 208 -8.06 -16.41 -16.36
CA GLU A 208 -6.66 -16.28 -15.96
C GLU A 208 -5.99 -17.66 -15.78
N GLY A 209 -6.75 -18.63 -15.25
CA GLY A 209 -6.31 -20.01 -15.09
C GLY A 209 -6.11 -20.72 -16.41
N GLU A 210 -7.07 -20.65 -17.34
CA GLU A 210 -6.92 -21.22 -18.68
C GLU A 210 -5.80 -20.55 -19.47
N GLN A 211 -5.61 -19.22 -19.35
CA GLN A 211 -4.47 -18.52 -19.96
C GLN A 211 -3.14 -19.04 -19.40
N THR A 212 -3.08 -19.29 -18.09
CA THR A 212 -1.88 -19.86 -17.43
C THR A 212 -1.63 -21.30 -17.89
N PHE A 213 -2.71 -22.08 -18.03
CA PHE A 213 -2.65 -23.47 -18.48
C PHE A 213 -2.21 -23.57 -19.94
N LEU A 214 -2.71 -22.69 -20.80
CA LEU A 214 -2.29 -22.51 -22.19
C LEU A 214 -0.80 -22.19 -22.30
N ALA A 215 -0.31 -21.22 -21.53
CA ALA A 215 1.11 -20.85 -21.51
C ALA A 215 2.00 -22.03 -21.10
N TRP A 216 1.51 -22.91 -20.21
CA TRP A 216 2.20 -24.14 -19.83
C TRP A 216 2.10 -25.25 -20.89
N GLU A 217 0.97 -25.40 -21.59
CA GLU A 217 0.82 -26.40 -22.65
C GLU A 217 1.62 -26.07 -23.91
N ASN A 218 1.63 -24.79 -24.31
CA ASN A 218 2.37 -24.30 -25.47
C ASN A 218 3.89 -24.17 -25.21
N TRP A 219 4.35 -24.65 -24.05
CA TRP A 219 5.77 -24.66 -23.71
C TRP A 219 6.51 -25.74 -24.49
N SER A 220 7.30 -25.34 -25.48
CA SER A 220 8.04 -26.22 -26.40
C SER A 220 8.98 -27.23 -25.70
N SER A 221 9.50 -26.90 -24.52
CA SER A 221 10.42 -27.76 -23.75
C SER A 221 9.71 -28.63 -22.68
N LYS A 222 8.37 -28.65 -22.68
CA LYS A 222 7.53 -29.43 -21.75
C LYS A 222 7.89 -30.93 -21.73
N THR A 223 8.36 -31.47 -22.85
CA THR A 223 8.71 -32.90 -23.02
C THR A 223 10.15 -33.22 -22.61
N SER A 224 11.08 -32.28 -22.78
CA SER A 224 12.50 -32.42 -22.38
C SER A 224 12.67 -32.31 -20.87
N ILE A 225 11.79 -31.55 -20.24
CA ILE A 225 11.61 -31.47 -18.80
C ILE A 225 10.65 -32.59 -18.46
N SER A 226 11.13 -33.82 -18.27
CA SER A 226 10.25 -34.96 -17.99
C SER A 226 9.29 -34.60 -16.84
N ILE A 227 8.04 -34.26 -17.16
CA ILE A 227 6.93 -34.03 -16.23
C ILE A 227 6.49 -35.41 -15.72
N SER A 228 7.42 -36.08 -15.05
CA SER A 228 7.20 -37.33 -14.34
C SER A 228 7.08 -37.06 -12.83
N ASP A 229 7.05 -35.78 -12.41
CA ASP A 229 6.65 -35.44 -11.05
C ASP A 229 5.12 -35.57 -10.99
N ALA A 230 4.68 -36.63 -10.30
CA ALA A 230 3.27 -36.94 -10.10
C ALA A 230 2.48 -35.73 -9.58
N ARG A 231 3.11 -34.82 -8.81
CA ARG A 231 2.45 -33.64 -8.25
C ARG A 231 2.06 -32.61 -9.30
N VAL A 232 2.88 -32.42 -10.33
CA VAL A 232 2.56 -31.47 -11.42
C VAL A 232 1.40 -32.02 -12.24
N VAL A 233 1.44 -33.33 -12.55
CA VAL A 233 0.36 -34.01 -13.27
C VAL A 233 -0.95 -33.95 -12.48
N GLU A 234 -0.91 -34.24 -11.18
CA GLU A 234 -2.07 -34.20 -10.29
C GLU A 234 -2.70 -32.80 -10.19
N VAL A 235 -1.89 -31.76 -10.04
CA VAL A 235 -2.40 -30.38 -9.95
C VAL A 235 -3.00 -29.93 -11.29
N MET A 236 -2.37 -30.28 -12.42
CA MET A 236 -2.86 -29.95 -13.75
C MET A 236 -4.13 -30.75 -14.11
N SER A 237 -4.21 -32.02 -13.73
CA SER A 237 -5.43 -32.83 -13.90
C SER A 237 -6.55 -32.30 -13.00
N SER A 238 -6.25 -31.94 -11.76
CA SER A 238 -7.23 -31.34 -10.84
C SER A 238 -7.82 -30.03 -11.40
N TRP A 239 -7.02 -29.19 -12.06
CA TRP A 239 -7.53 -27.98 -12.73
C TRP A 239 -8.50 -28.35 -13.86
N ARG A 240 -8.10 -29.28 -14.74
CA ARG A 240 -8.92 -29.77 -15.86
C ARG A 240 -10.23 -30.41 -15.39
N ASP A 241 -10.18 -31.22 -14.32
CA ASP A 241 -11.35 -31.89 -13.76
C ASP A 241 -12.39 -30.87 -13.27
N ILE A 242 -11.95 -29.77 -12.63
CA ILE A 242 -12.86 -28.70 -12.17
C ILE A 242 -13.52 -27.97 -13.35
N GLN A 243 -12.82 -27.78 -14.47
CA GLN A 243 -13.39 -27.18 -15.68
C GLN A 243 -14.51 -28.04 -16.28
N GLN A 244 -14.40 -29.36 -16.19
CA GLN A 244 -15.33 -30.34 -16.78
C GLN A 244 -16.52 -30.69 -15.87
N ARG A 245 -16.57 -30.18 -14.63
CA ARG A 245 -17.69 -30.42 -13.72
C ARG A 245 -18.98 -29.81 -14.27
N THR A 246 -20.07 -30.58 -14.23
CA THR A 246 -21.42 -30.15 -14.65
C THR A 246 -22.31 -29.71 -13.48
N ASN A 247 -21.90 -29.96 -12.23
CA ASN A 247 -22.64 -29.63 -11.01
C ASN A 247 -22.31 -28.23 -10.43
N PHE A 248 -21.71 -27.35 -11.23
CA PHE A 248 -21.22 -26.03 -10.82
C PHE A 248 -22.32 -25.07 -10.34
N GLY A 249 -23.57 -25.27 -10.77
CA GLY A 249 -24.73 -24.44 -10.38
C GLY A 249 -25.40 -24.82 -9.06
N ILE A 250 -25.10 -25.99 -8.48
CA ILE A 250 -25.75 -26.48 -7.23
C ILE A 250 -25.21 -25.72 -6.00
N ASP A 251 -23.89 -25.52 -5.94
CA ASP A 251 -23.23 -24.67 -4.94
C ASP A 251 -22.18 -23.80 -5.63
N GLN A 252 -22.62 -22.65 -6.11
CA GLN A 252 -21.79 -21.66 -6.80
C GLN A 252 -20.59 -21.20 -5.95
N LEU A 253 -20.75 -21.10 -4.63
CA LEU A 253 -19.70 -20.64 -3.73
C LEU A 253 -18.64 -21.72 -3.53
N ALA A 254 -19.04 -22.98 -3.38
CA ALA A 254 -18.09 -24.10 -3.34
C ALA A 254 -17.34 -24.23 -4.65
N TYR A 255 -18.02 -24.14 -5.80
CA TYR A 255 -17.35 -24.18 -7.10
C TYR A 255 -16.35 -23.05 -7.27
N CYS A 256 -16.72 -21.81 -6.92
CA CYS A 256 -15.79 -20.68 -6.96
C CYS A 256 -14.59 -20.92 -6.04
N ARG A 257 -14.81 -21.40 -4.81
CA ARG A 257 -13.73 -21.70 -3.86
C ARG A 257 -12.77 -22.77 -4.40
N ASP A 258 -13.31 -23.86 -4.94
CA ASP A 258 -12.53 -24.95 -5.54
C ASP A 258 -11.70 -24.46 -6.73
N LEU A 259 -12.28 -23.62 -7.59
CA LEU A 259 -11.62 -23.03 -8.75
C LEU A 259 -10.48 -22.09 -8.30
N HIS A 260 -10.70 -21.22 -7.32
CA HIS A 260 -9.63 -20.40 -6.76
C HIS A 260 -8.53 -21.25 -6.12
N TYR A 261 -8.89 -22.28 -5.36
CA TYR A 261 -7.93 -23.14 -4.68
C TYR A 261 -7.06 -23.93 -5.66
N ALA A 262 -7.65 -24.49 -6.72
CA ALA A 262 -6.92 -25.19 -7.77
C ALA A 262 -6.01 -24.24 -8.55
N PHE A 263 -6.49 -23.03 -8.87
CA PHE A 263 -5.67 -22.02 -9.53
C PHE A 263 -4.46 -21.61 -8.68
N GLU A 264 -4.67 -21.35 -7.40
CA GLU A 264 -3.59 -20.98 -6.47
C GLU A 264 -2.59 -22.13 -6.27
N LYS A 265 -3.03 -23.39 -6.29
CA LYS A 265 -2.13 -24.55 -6.32
C LYS A 265 -1.31 -24.58 -7.61
N MET A 266 -1.93 -24.34 -8.77
CA MET A 266 -1.25 -24.32 -10.06
C MET A 266 -0.19 -23.21 -10.12
N LYS A 267 -0.48 -22.00 -9.63
CA LYS A 267 0.47 -20.87 -9.56
C LYS A 267 1.71 -21.15 -8.71
N ARG A 268 1.63 -22.07 -7.74
CA ARG A 268 2.75 -22.43 -6.87
C ARG A 268 3.72 -23.43 -7.50
N LEU A 269 3.36 -24.02 -8.64
CA LEU A 269 4.24 -24.95 -9.34
C LEU A 269 5.42 -24.20 -9.98
N PRO A 270 6.68 -24.60 -9.72
CA PRO A 270 7.84 -23.91 -10.28
C PRO A 270 7.83 -23.76 -11.82
N PRO A 271 7.39 -24.77 -12.61
CA PRO A 271 7.25 -24.59 -14.06
C PRO A 271 6.25 -23.48 -14.45
N VAL A 272 5.13 -23.38 -13.73
CA VAL A 272 4.11 -22.35 -13.99
C VAL A 272 4.61 -20.97 -13.58
N GLN A 273 5.35 -20.88 -12.47
CA GLN A 273 6.00 -19.65 -12.03
C GLN A 273 7.01 -19.14 -13.07
N LEU A 274 7.73 -20.05 -13.72
CA LEU A 274 8.66 -19.70 -14.80
C LEU A 274 7.93 -19.22 -16.06
N CYS A 275 6.83 -19.87 -16.46
CA CYS A 275 6.02 -19.42 -17.59
C CYS A 275 5.40 -18.03 -17.38
N ARG A 276 5.11 -17.67 -16.13
CA ARG A 276 4.55 -16.37 -15.71
C ARG A 276 5.61 -15.38 -15.21
N LEU A 277 6.88 -15.62 -15.50
CA LEU A 277 7.97 -14.78 -15.02
C LEU A 277 8.00 -13.45 -15.79
N GLU A 278 7.42 -12.41 -15.20
CA GLU A 278 7.46 -11.02 -15.69
C GLU A 278 8.00 -10.12 -14.58
N GLN A 279 8.75 -9.07 -14.94
CA GLN A 279 9.26 -8.05 -14.04
C GLN A 279 8.18 -6.99 -13.83
N ASP A 280 7.78 -6.74 -12.58
CA ASP A 280 6.80 -5.69 -12.32
C ASP A 280 7.39 -4.29 -12.60
N ALA A 281 6.54 -3.31 -12.92
CA ALA A 281 6.96 -1.94 -13.29
C ALA A 281 7.87 -1.23 -12.25
N HIS A 282 7.84 -1.66 -11.00
CA HIS A 282 8.64 -1.12 -9.89
C HIS A 282 9.42 -2.20 -9.14
N GLU A 283 9.55 -3.41 -9.70
CA GLU A 283 10.37 -4.47 -9.08
C GLU A 283 11.86 -4.19 -9.32
N PRO A 284 12.67 -4.07 -8.25
CA PRO A 284 14.10 -3.87 -8.42
C PRO A 284 14.72 -5.12 -9.06
N LEU A 285 15.73 -4.88 -9.89
CA LEU A 285 16.46 -5.91 -10.63
C LEU A 285 16.91 -7.10 -9.77
N THR A 286 17.42 -6.80 -8.57
CA THR A 286 17.92 -7.80 -7.62
C THR A 286 16.82 -8.73 -7.15
N SER A 287 15.62 -8.21 -6.87
CA SER A 287 14.46 -9.02 -6.48
C SER A 287 13.97 -9.88 -7.64
N TYR A 288 13.92 -9.35 -8.87
CA TYR A 288 13.56 -10.12 -10.06
C TYR A 288 14.53 -11.30 -10.29
N TYR A 289 15.83 -11.05 -10.15
CA TYR A 289 16.87 -12.07 -10.22
C TYR A 289 16.74 -13.12 -9.09
N GLN A 290 16.58 -12.69 -7.84
CA GLN A 290 16.43 -13.59 -6.68
C GLN A 290 15.19 -14.49 -6.81
N ARG A 291 14.07 -13.94 -7.27
CA ARG A 291 12.84 -14.70 -7.54
C ARG A 291 13.08 -15.78 -8.59
N THR A 292 13.78 -15.44 -9.67
CA THR A 292 14.18 -16.40 -10.70
C THR A 292 15.09 -17.49 -10.14
N ARG A 293 16.09 -17.14 -9.32
CA ARG A 293 16.97 -18.10 -8.63
C ARG A 293 16.20 -19.03 -7.70
N GLY A 294 15.19 -18.53 -6.99
CA GLY A 294 14.30 -19.34 -6.13
C GLY A 294 13.47 -20.35 -6.94
N ILE A 295 12.94 -19.94 -8.10
CA ILE A 295 12.19 -20.82 -9.01
C ILE A 295 13.11 -21.91 -9.56
N VAL A 296 14.29 -21.56 -10.07
CA VAL A 296 15.28 -22.51 -10.59
C VAL A 296 15.76 -23.47 -9.50
N GLY A 297 16.03 -22.98 -8.29
CA GLY A 297 16.37 -23.82 -7.13
C GLY A 297 15.26 -24.82 -6.77
N SER A 298 14.00 -24.43 -6.94
CA SER A 298 12.85 -25.32 -6.71
C SER A 298 12.70 -26.37 -7.81
N LEU A 299 13.01 -26.02 -9.06
CA LEU A 299 13.10 -26.97 -10.19
C LEU A 299 14.21 -28.00 -9.98
N LEU A 300 15.38 -27.58 -9.47
CA LEU A 300 16.49 -28.47 -9.13
C LEU A 300 16.12 -29.49 -8.04
N LYS A 301 15.38 -29.05 -7.01
CA LYS A 301 14.89 -29.94 -5.93
C LYS A 301 13.89 -30.99 -6.42
N MET A 302 13.23 -30.77 -7.56
CA MET A 302 12.33 -31.74 -8.20
C MET A 302 13.09 -32.86 -8.96
N LYS A 303 14.39 -33.08 -8.67
CA LYS A 303 15.27 -34.07 -9.33
C LYS A 303 15.35 -33.90 -10.85
N MET A 304 15.17 -32.68 -11.34
CA MET A 304 15.33 -32.37 -12.76
C MET A 304 16.84 -32.30 -13.09
N LYS A 305 17.31 -33.15 -14.01
CA LYS A 305 18.65 -32.95 -14.59
C LYS A 305 18.60 -31.66 -15.41
N MET A 306 19.39 -30.64 -15.02
CA MET A 306 19.55 -29.44 -15.84
C MET A 306 20.28 -29.82 -17.11
N SER A 307 19.54 -29.99 -18.21
CA SER A 307 20.12 -29.98 -19.54
C SER A 307 20.43 -28.54 -19.93
N ASP A 308 21.45 -28.34 -20.78
CA ASP A 308 21.79 -27.03 -21.33
C ASP A 308 20.60 -26.36 -22.05
N LEU A 309 19.69 -27.19 -22.58
CA LEU A 309 18.44 -26.77 -23.20
C LEU A 309 17.49 -26.09 -22.20
N LEU A 310 17.38 -26.61 -20.97
CA LEU A 310 16.53 -26.02 -19.93
C LEU A 310 17.08 -24.68 -19.45
N MET A 311 18.39 -24.56 -19.29
CA MET A 311 19.02 -23.28 -18.93
C MET A 311 18.83 -22.22 -20.00
N LYS A 312 18.90 -22.60 -21.28
CA LYS A 312 18.59 -21.70 -22.40
C LYS A 312 17.15 -21.19 -22.35
N GLU A 313 16.19 -22.06 -22.04
CA GLU A 313 14.78 -21.68 -21.92
C GLU A 313 14.51 -20.80 -20.69
N VAL A 314 15.12 -21.11 -19.54
CA VAL A 314 15.06 -20.24 -18.34
C VAL A 314 15.59 -18.85 -18.66
N ALA A 315 16.73 -18.76 -19.36
CA ALA A 315 17.32 -17.51 -19.78
C ALA A 315 16.39 -16.74 -20.73
N LEU A 316 15.78 -17.42 -21.70
CA LEU A 316 14.81 -16.81 -22.61
C LEU A 316 13.63 -16.22 -21.84
N ARG A 317 13.04 -16.98 -20.90
CA ARG A 317 11.90 -16.54 -20.09
C ARG A 317 12.23 -15.34 -19.21
N TYR A 318 13.39 -15.38 -18.57
CA TYR A 318 13.90 -14.26 -17.79
C TYR A 318 14.05 -13.01 -18.65
N ILE A 319 14.63 -13.13 -19.86
CA ILE A 319 14.79 -11.98 -20.76
C ILE A 319 13.44 -11.47 -21.24
N THR A 320 12.54 -12.35 -21.68
CA THR A 320 11.20 -11.94 -22.16
C THR A 320 10.39 -11.21 -21.08
N GLY A 321 10.61 -11.55 -19.81
CA GLY A 321 9.93 -10.93 -18.69
C GLY A 321 10.46 -9.57 -18.27
N ILE A 322 11.62 -9.12 -18.78
CA ILE A 322 12.18 -7.79 -18.45
C ILE A 322 11.21 -6.69 -18.86
N ASN A 323 10.95 -5.71 -18.01
CA ASN A 323 9.98 -4.65 -18.28
C ASN A 323 10.49 -3.62 -19.32
N ASP A 324 11.77 -3.25 -19.27
CA ASP A 324 12.37 -2.28 -20.21
C ASP A 324 12.66 -2.92 -21.58
N ASP A 325 12.04 -2.39 -22.64
CA ASP A 325 12.14 -2.91 -24.00
C ASP A 325 13.57 -2.87 -24.57
N LYS A 326 14.35 -1.84 -24.21
CA LYS A 326 15.72 -1.64 -24.71
C LYS A 326 16.67 -2.62 -24.01
N VAL A 327 16.57 -2.75 -22.69
CA VAL A 327 17.36 -3.73 -21.92
C VAL A 327 17.02 -5.15 -22.38
N ARG A 328 15.74 -5.44 -22.63
CA ARG A 328 15.29 -6.73 -23.18
C ARG A 328 15.94 -7.05 -24.53
N GLY A 329 15.96 -6.08 -25.45
CA GLY A 329 16.61 -6.22 -26.77
C GLY A 329 18.12 -6.44 -26.67
N ASP A 330 18.80 -5.68 -25.82
CA ASP A 330 20.26 -5.81 -25.59
C ASP A 330 20.60 -7.17 -24.97
N MET A 331 19.80 -7.65 -24.01
CA MET A 331 19.95 -8.97 -23.40
C MET A 331 19.74 -10.11 -24.41
N MET A 332 18.73 -10.00 -25.27
CA MET A 332 18.47 -11.01 -26.31
C MET A 332 19.60 -11.05 -27.34
N THR A 333 20.14 -9.89 -27.71
CA THR A 333 21.31 -9.78 -28.60
C THR A 333 22.55 -10.40 -27.96
N ALA A 334 22.76 -10.18 -26.66
CA ALA A 334 23.85 -10.80 -25.91
C ALA A 334 23.70 -12.34 -25.88
N LEU A 335 22.50 -12.85 -25.63
CA LEU A 335 22.22 -14.29 -25.60
C LEU A 335 22.54 -14.96 -26.96
N ASN A 336 22.19 -14.31 -28.08
CA ASN A 336 22.46 -14.84 -29.42
C ASN A 336 23.94 -14.85 -29.81
N LYS A 337 24.77 -14.01 -29.19
CA LYS A 337 26.22 -13.93 -29.45
C LYS A 337 27.03 -14.94 -28.64
N LEU A 338 26.45 -15.54 -27.58
CA LEU A 338 27.14 -16.50 -26.74
C LEU A 338 27.29 -17.85 -27.44
N GLN A 339 28.49 -18.43 -27.38
CA GLN A 339 28.81 -19.75 -27.93
C GLN A 339 28.64 -20.88 -26.90
N HIS A 340 28.42 -20.53 -25.63
CA HIS A 340 28.24 -21.44 -24.50
C HIS A 340 26.88 -21.23 -23.80
N PRO A 341 26.34 -22.23 -23.10
CA PRO A 341 25.12 -22.06 -22.32
C PRO A 341 25.34 -21.05 -21.18
N ILE A 342 24.50 -20.02 -21.13
CA ILE A 342 24.60 -18.96 -20.13
C ILE A 342 24.22 -19.51 -18.75
N SER A 343 25.07 -19.27 -17.76
CA SER A 343 24.72 -19.58 -16.37
C SER A 343 23.75 -18.55 -15.80
N LEU A 344 22.97 -18.91 -14.78
CA LEU A 344 22.04 -17.96 -14.15
C LEU A 344 22.79 -16.75 -13.54
N ASN A 345 23.96 -16.98 -12.94
CA ASN A 345 24.79 -15.91 -12.38
C ASN A 345 25.31 -14.96 -13.47
N GLU A 346 25.74 -15.49 -14.62
CA GLU A 346 26.16 -14.70 -15.78
C GLU A 346 24.99 -13.87 -16.34
N LEU A 347 23.80 -14.46 -16.43
CA LEU A 347 22.58 -13.79 -16.87
C LEU A 347 22.19 -12.62 -15.96
N GLY A 348 22.18 -12.85 -14.64
CA GLY A 348 21.87 -11.81 -13.65
C GLY A 348 22.88 -10.66 -13.69
N GLN A 349 24.18 -11.00 -13.80
CA GLN A 349 25.23 -10.01 -13.91
C GLN A 349 25.13 -9.21 -15.21
N LYS A 350 24.87 -9.87 -16.34
CA LYS A 350 24.73 -9.18 -17.63
C LYS A 350 23.52 -8.23 -17.64
N HIS A 351 22.41 -8.65 -17.03
CA HIS A 351 21.23 -7.79 -16.85
C HIS A 351 21.60 -6.54 -16.04
N LYS A 352 22.33 -6.69 -14.93
CA LYS A 352 22.81 -5.55 -14.11
C LYS A 352 23.68 -4.57 -14.91
N CYS A 353 24.62 -5.07 -15.72
CA CYS A 353 25.47 -4.20 -16.54
C CYS A 353 24.69 -3.43 -17.61
N LEU A 354 23.77 -4.11 -18.30
CA LEU A 354 22.98 -3.50 -19.39
C LEU A 354 21.93 -2.52 -18.88
N ASP A 355 21.33 -2.79 -17.72
CA ASP A 355 20.40 -1.88 -17.05
C ASP A 355 21.10 -0.57 -16.67
N LEU A 356 22.29 -0.65 -16.04
CA LEU A 356 23.10 0.53 -15.73
C LEU A 356 23.50 1.31 -17.00
N ALA A 357 23.85 0.61 -18.07
CA ALA A 357 24.16 1.24 -19.36
C ALA A 357 22.95 2.00 -19.92
N CYS A 358 21.76 1.41 -19.84
CA CYS A 358 20.51 2.03 -20.30
C CYS A 358 20.18 3.30 -19.49
N GLU A 359 20.31 3.24 -18.17
CA GLU A 359 20.04 4.40 -17.30
C GLU A 359 21.05 5.54 -17.50
N LEU A 360 22.33 5.23 -17.69
CA LEU A 360 23.33 6.24 -18.05
C LEU A 360 23.03 6.88 -19.42
N GLU A 361 22.56 6.10 -20.40
CA GLU A 361 22.14 6.64 -21.70
C GLU A 361 20.93 7.59 -21.56
N LYS A 362 19.88 7.17 -20.85
CA LYS A 362 18.70 8.00 -20.56
C LYS A 362 19.09 9.29 -19.84
N ALA A 363 20.02 9.22 -18.87
CA ALA A 363 20.46 10.38 -18.12
C ALA A 363 21.27 11.38 -18.98
N VAL A 364 22.09 10.87 -19.91
CA VAL A 364 22.81 11.71 -20.88
C VAL A 364 21.83 12.36 -21.87
N GLU A 365 20.85 11.61 -22.40
CA GLU A 365 19.83 12.14 -23.31
C GLU A 365 18.99 13.25 -22.65
N ARG A 366 18.67 13.09 -21.35
CA ARG A 366 17.95 14.07 -20.54
C ARG A 366 18.83 15.24 -20.04
N ASN A 367 20.11 15.31 -20.43
CA ASN A 367 21.08 16.34 -20.01
C ASN A 367 21.23 16.48 -18.48
N LEU A 368 21.20 15.37 -17.74
CA LEU A 368 21.26 15.36 -16.27
C LEU A 368 22.69 15.44 -15.70
N TYR A 369 23.71 15.31 -16.56
CA TYR A 369 25.12 15.39 -16.19
C TYR A 369 25.83 16.57 -16.86
N ASP A 370 26.87 17.08 -16.20
CA ASP A 370 27.73 18.13 -16.76
C ASP A 370 28.33 17.73 -18.11
N LYS A 371 28.38 18.69 -19.05
CA LYS A 371 28.92 18.49 -20.40
C LYS A 371 30.33 17.89 -20.43
N LYS A 372 31.14 18.13 -19.40
CA LYS A 372 32.50 17.59 -19.24
C LYS A 372 32.52 16.08 -19.00
N ASN A 373 31.49 15.54 -18.35
CA ASN A 373 31.41 14.13 -17.95
C ASN A 373 30.72 13.25 -19.01
N ILE A 374 30.02 13.83 -19.98
CA ILE A 374 29.30 13.09 -21.03
C ILE A 374 30.24 12.18 -21.85
N GLY A 375 31.45 12.65 -22.17
CA GLY A 375 32.44 11.84 -22.90
C GLY A 375 32.85 10.59 -22.11
N ILE A 376 33.17 10.78 -20.83
CA ILE A 376 33.53 9.72 -19.87
C ILE A 376 32.38 8.70 -19.76
N ILE A 377 31.14 9.16 -19.59
CA ILE A 377 29.97 8.29 -19.46
C ILE A 377 29.76 7.45 -20.73
N LYS A 378 29.90 8.04 -21.92
CA LYS A 378 29.78 7.31 -23.21
C LYS A 378 30.84 6.23 -23.37
N ASP A 379 32.07 6.48 -22.95
CA ASP A 379 33.12 5.45 -22.99
C ASP A 379 32.88 4.35 -21.95
N TYR A 380 32.33 4.70 -20.78
CA TYR A 380 31.97 3.70 -19.77
C TYR A 380 30.80 2.81 -20.19
N ILE A 381 29.80 3.35 -20.90
CA ILE A 381 28.70 2.56 -21.50
C ILE A 381 29.25 1.47 -22.44
N LYS A 382 30.33 1.75 -23.20
CA LYS A 382 30.98 0.74 -24.05
C LYS A 382 31.61 -0.37 -23.21
N VAL A 383 32.22 -0.02 -22.08
CA VAL A 383 32.77 -1.00 -21.12
C VAL A 383 31.66 -1.87 -20.54
N LEU A 384 30.54 -1.30 -20.10
CA LEU A 384 29.40 -2.08 -19.56
C LEU A 384 28.83 -3.11 -20.55
N ARG A 385 28.94 -2.85 -21.85
CA ARG A 385 28.48 -3.77 -22.90
C ARG A 385 29.49 -4.88 -23.24
N SER A 386 30.71 -4.85 -22.70
CA SER A 386 31.76 -5.85 -22.96
C SER A 386 31.38 -7.27 -22.47
N PRO A 387 32.05 -8.32 -22.96
CA PRO A 387 31.84 -9.68 -22.45
C PRO A 387 32.27 -9.81 -20.98
N LEU A 388 31.62 -10.74 -20.26
CA LEU A 388 31.93 -11.06 -18.86
C LEU A 388 32.98 -12.17 -18.79
N VAL A 389 33.79 -12.15 -17.73
CA VAL A 389 34.79 -13.19 -17.44
C VAL A 389 34.45 -13.87 -16.10
N ASN A 390 34.59 -15.20 -16.06
CA ASN A 390 34.43 -15.99 -14.85
C ASN A 390 35.75 -16.02 -14.06
N ILE A 391 35.72 -15.66 -12.77
CA ILE A 391 36.92 -15.61 -11.92
C ILE A 391 37.13 -16.90 -11.09
N ASN A 392 36.06 -17.65 -10.81
CA ASN A 392 36.09 -18.77 -9.86
C ASN A 392 35.73 -20.08 -10.55
N ASN A 393 36.67 -20.63 -11.33
CA ASN A 393 36.45 -21.84 -12.14
C ASN A 393 36.38 -23.18 -11.35
N GLY A 394 35.80 -23.20 -10.14
CA GLY A 394 35.75 -24.44 -9.34
C GLY A 394 34.95 -24.46 -8.02
N GLN A 395 34.16 -23.42 -7.69
CA GLN A 395 33.29 -23.41 -6.50
C GLN A 395 31.82 -23.25 -6.91
N GLN A 396 30.88 -23.67 -6.05
CA GLN A 396 29.43 -23.65 -6.32
C GLN A 396 28.86 -22.25 -6.67
N ASP A 397 29.60 -21.16 -6.40
CA ASP A 397 29.24 -19.78 -6.75
C ASP A 397 30.26 -19.16 -7.74
N ALA A 398 30.09 -19.45 -9.04
CA ALA A 398 30.83 -18.76 -10.10
C ALA A 398 30.44 -17.27 -10.13
N LYS A 399 31.43 -16.38 -9.94
CA LYS A 399 31.27 -14.91 -10.00
C LYS A 399 31.76 -14.39 -11.35
N PHE A 400 30.89 -13.66 -12.04
CA PHE A 400 31.17 -13.04 -13.34
C PHE A 400 31.41 -11.55 -13.15
N ILE A 401 32.45 -11.01 -13.77
CA ILE A 401 32.77 -9.58 -13.75
C ILE A 401 33.17 -9.08 -15.13
N ILE A 402 33.13 -7.75 -15.31
CA ILE A 402 33.79 -7.09 -16.44
C ILE A 402 35.26 -6.81 -16.03
N PRO A 403 36.25 -7.42 -16.68
CA PRO A 403 37.65 -7.20 -16.34
C PRO A 403 38.05 -5.74 -16.57
N VAL A 404 38.82 -5.20 -15.63
CA VAL A 404 39.33 -3.83 -15.70
C VAL A 404 40.75 -3.86 -16.25
N SER A 405 40.91 -3.44 -17.51
CA SER A 405 42.24 -3.23 -18.09
C SER A 405 42.87 -1.94 -17.55
N PRO A 406 44.21 -1.79 -17.56
CA PRO A 406 44.89 -0.59 -17.07
C PRO A 406 44.40 0.72 -17.72
N ALA A 407 43.92 0.66 -18.96
CA ALA A 407 43.36 1.79 -19.69
C ALA A 407 42.00 2.27 -19.14
N VAL A 408 41.25 1.41 -18.46
CA VAL A 408 39.88 1.67 -17.95
C VAL A 408 39.90 2.16 -16.50
N VAL A 409 41.02 2.02 -15.78
CA VAL A 409 41.14 2.46 -14.37
C VAL A 409 40.89 3.96 -14.16
N PRO A 410 41.45 4.89 -14.99
CA PRO A 410 41.16 6.31 -14.84
C PRO A 410 39.68 6.63 -15.10
N LEU A 411 39.06 5.91 -16.04
CA LEU A 411 37.65 6.04 -16.38
C LEU A 411 36.74 5.64 -15.19
N LEU A 412 36.99 4.49 -14.58
CA LEU A 412 36.25 4.00 -13.40
C LEU A 412 36.41 4.92 -12.19
N SER A 413 37.61 5.49 -12.01
CA SER A 413 37.89 6.44 -10.94
C SER A 413 37.05 7.72 -11.10
N ALA A 414 36.86 8.20 -12.34
CA ALA A 414 35.99 9.32 -12.64
C ALA A 414 34.50 8.98 -12.46
N ILE A 415 34.07 7.80 -12.90
CA ILE A 415 32.67 7.35 -12.76
C ILE A 415 32.27 7.21 -11.28
N ARG A 416 33.15 6.70 -10.39
CA ARG A 416 32.88 6.59 -8.95
C ARG A 416 32.54 7.92 -8.26
N LEU A 417 32.99 9.05 -8.82
CA LEU A 417 32.73 10.38 -8.28
C LEU A 417 31.40 10.97 -8.78
N LEU A 418 30.75 10.34 -9.77
CA LEU A 418 29.47 10.78 -10.29
C LEU A 418 28.33 10.45 -9.33
N GLN A 419 27.25 11.22 -9.42
CA GLN A 419 25.98 10.88 -8.77
C GLN A 419 25.35 9.64 -9.40
N ASP A 420 24.58 8.89 -8.61
CA ASP A 420 23.91 7.67 -9.05
C ASP A 420 22.85 7.95 -10.13
N PRO A 421 22.94 7.33 -11.33
CA PRO A 421 21.97 7.54 -12.41
C PRO A 421 20.54 7.16 -12.02
N TYR A 422 20.35 6.13 -11.18
CA TYR A 422 19.02 5.70 -10.73
C TYR A 422 18.32 6.73 -9.84
N LYS A 423 19.08 7.67 -9.25
CA LYS A 423 18.54 8.78 -8.46
C LYS A 423 18.34 10.07 -9.24
N LEU A 424 19.05 10.21 -10.37
CA LEU A 424 18.91 11.34 -11.28
C LEU A 424 17.72 11.18 -12.23
N ALA A 425 17.36 9.94 -12.58
CA ALA A 425 16.20 9.65 -13.40
C ALA A 425 14.95 10.34 -12.82
N ALA A 426 14.38 11.27 -13.60
CA ALA A 426 13.20 12.08 -13.27
C ALA A 426 11.92 11.29 -12.92
N ASP A 427 12.00 9.96 -12.95
CA ASP A 427 10.92 9.00 -12.68
C ASP A 427 11.00 8.42 -11.26
N GLN A 428 11.85 8.96 -10.37
CA GLN A 428 11.51 8.84 -8.95
C GLN A 428 10.11 9.44 -8.79
N PRO A 429 9.16 8.75 -8.14
CA PRO A 429 7.94 9.42 -7.74
C PRO A 429 8.41 10.62 -6.94
N ARG A 430 8.24 11.83 -7.49
CA ARG A 430 8.43 13.08 -6.74
C ARG A 430 7.80 12.78 -5.41
N ASP A 431 8.57 12.82 -4.33
CA ASP A 431 8.01 12.65 -3.01
C ASP A 431 6.97 13.76 -2.91
N LYS A 432 5.70 13.42 -3.14
CA LYS A 432 4.60 14.39 -3.29
C LYS A 432 4.46 15.20 -1.99
N TYR A 433 5.15 14.73 -0.94
CA TYR A 433 5.24 15.25 0.41
C TYR A 433 6.60 15.86 0.75
N ARG A 434 7.53 16.07 -0.21
CA ARG A 434 8.72 16.89 0.01
C ARG A 434 8.30 18.34 0.14
N ASP A 435 8.01 18.71 1.36
CA ASP A 435 7.68 20.06 1.74
C ASP A 435 8.97 20.87 1.89
N ALA A 436 9.14 21.91 1.08
CA ALA A 436 10.32 22.77 1.10
C ALA A 436 10.53 23.47 2.45
N LEU A 437 9.50 23.48 3.29
CA LEU A 437 9.47 24.07 4.62
C LEU A 437 9.49 23.00 5.74
N GLU A 438 9.78 21.74 5.42
CA GLU A 438 10.02 20.69 6.41
C GLU A 438 11.40 20.88 7.06
N PHE A 439 11.46 20.72 8.38
CA PHE A 439 12.70 20.91 9.12
C PHE A 439 13.63 19.71 8.89
N PRO A 440 14.92 19.93 8.59
CA PRO A 440 15.91 18.87 8.48
C PRO A 440 15.97 17.98 9.73
N SER A 441 16.31 16.71 9.55
CA SER A 441 16.41 15.73 10.64
C SER A 441 17.61 15.97 11.58
N GLY A 442 18.56 16.83 11.18
CA GLY A 442 19.73 17.20 11.97
C GLY A 442 20.23 18.60 11.62
N GLY A 443 21.13 19.15 12.44
CA GLY A 443 21.72 20.47 12.23
C GLY A 443 20.88 21.67 12.68
N VAL A 444 19.65 21.45 13.15
CA VAL A 444 18.71 22.53 13.52
C VAL A 444 18.51 22.75 15.02
N GLY A 445 19.36 22.14 15.85
CA GLY A 445 19.26 22.18 17.31
C GLY A 445 17.99 21.48 17.82
N ILE A 446 17.41 22.01 18.91
CA ILE A 446 16.19 21.45 19.50
C ILE A 446 14.98 21.75 18.61
N GLN A 447 14.16 20.71 18.37
CA GLN A 447 12.85 20.84 17.73
C GLN A 447 11.73 20.71 18.76
N CYS A 448 10.68 21.52 18.63
CA CYS A 448 9.55 21.54 19.55
C CYS A 448 8.24 21.78 18.79
N ASP A 449 7.17 21.09 19.20
CA ASP A 449 5.82 21.32 18.70
C ASP A 449 4.97 21.93 19.82
N ILE A 450 4.39 23.10 19.58
CA ILE A 450 3.49 23.78 20.51
C ILE A 450 2.05 23.58 20.04
N ASN A 451 1.19 23.08 20.93
CA ASN A 451 -0.22 22.84 20.69
C ASN A 451 -1.06 23.62 21.71
N PHE A 452 -2.17 24.20 21.28
CA PHE A 452 -2.95 25.17 22.06
C PHE A 452 -4.12 24.58 22.88
N SER A 453 -4.64 23.39 22.53
CA SER A 453 -5.82 22.80 23.20
C SER A 453 -5.88 21.26 23.18
N ALA A 454 -4.76 20.61 23.46
CA ALA A 454 -4.67 19.15 23.48
C ALA A 454 -5.02 18.53 24.84
N TYR A 455 -6.13 18.93 25.47
CA TYR A 455 -6.49 18.47 26.83
C TYR A 455 -6.59 16.94 26.95
N LEU A 456 -7.21 16.28 25.95
CA LEU A 456 -7.29 14.81 25.90
C LEU A 456 -5.91 14.16 25.69
N ALA A 457 -4.98 14.83 24.99
CA ALA A 457 -3.63 14.31 24.80
C ALA A 457 -2.84 14.22 26.12
N LEU A 458 -3.12 15.13 27.08
CA LEU A 458 -2.54 15.04 28.43
C LEU A 458 -3.03 13.78 29.15
N GLN A 459 -4.34 13.49 29.08
CA GLN A 459 -4.91 12.29 29.70
C GLN A 459 -4.37 11.01 29.05
N ASN A 460 -4.29 10.97 27.72
CA ASN A 460 -3.66 9.88 26.99
C ASN A 460 -2.19 9.69 27.39
N THR A 461 -1.44 10.78 27.54
CA THR A 461 -0.03 10.72 27.98
C THR A 461 0.09 10.16 29.41
N LEU A 462 -0.79 10.57 30.32
CA LEU A 462 -0.82 10.04 31.68
C LEU A 462 -1.20 8.55 31.72
N LEU A 463 -2.16 8.11 30.89
CA LEU A 463 -2.53 6.71 30.74
C LEU A 463 -1.32 5.87 30.26
N LEU A 464 -0.65 6.32 29.20
CA LEU A 464 0.55 5.66 28.68
C LEU A 464 1.67 5.62 29.72
N ARG A 465 1.83 6.68 30.51
CA ARG A 465 2.79 6.74 31.61
C ARG A 465 2.47 5.69 32.67
N CYS A 466 1.21 5.56 33.09
CA CYS A 466 0.80 4.54 34.05
C CYS A 466 1.05 3.12 33.52
N TYR A 467 0.73 2.83 32.26
CA TYR A 467 1.10 1.54 31.64
C TYR A 467 2.61 1.30 31.61
N SER A 468 3.42 2.33 31.43
CA SER A 468 4.89 2.18 31.47
C SER A 468 5.43 1.79 32.85
N LEU A 469 4.63 1.99 33.90
CA LEU A 469 4.95 1.65 35.29
C LEU A 469 4.40 0.28 35.71
N THR A 470 3.50 -0.34 34.93
CA THR A 470 2.90 -1.64 35.31
C THR A 470 3.88 -2.80 35.12
N ASP A 471 4.79 -2.73 34.15
CA ASP A 471 5.78 -3.77 33.87
C ASP A 471 7.02 -3.20 33.16
N SER A 472 8.22 -3.66 33.53
CA SER A 472 9.50 -3.16 33.01
C SER A 472 9.71 -3.44 31.52
N ARG A 473 9.01 -4.43 30.94
CA ARG A 473 9.11 -4.84 29.53
C ARG A 473 8.35 -3.91 28.58
N VAL A 474 7.40 -3.12 29.07
CA VAL A 474 6.56 -2.22 28.27
C VAL A 474 7.41 -1.19 27.53
N ARG A 475 8.28 -0.48 28.25
CA ARG A 475 9.11 0.60 27.67
C ARG A 475 10.06 0.08 26.57
N PRO A 476 10.87 -0.97 26.80
CA PRO A 476 11.71 -1.54 25.74
C PRO A 476 10.92 -1.98 24.51
N MET A 477 9.77 -2.64 24.70
CA MET A 477 8.95 -3.12 23.59
C MET A 477 8.38 -1.98 22.75
N VAL A 478 7.85 -0.93 23.39
CA VAL A 478 7.37 0.28 22.71
C VAL A 478 8.50 0.97 21.95
N LEU A 479 9.67 1.17 22.57
CA LEU A 479 10.81 1.82 21.93
C LEU A 479 11.31 1.02 20.72
N PHE A 480 11.37 -0.31 20.85
CA PHE A 480 11.78 -1.21 19.77
C PHE A 480 10.82 -1.09 18.58
N VAL A 481 9.51 -1.22 18.81
CA VAL A 481 8.50 -1.15 17.74
C VAL A 481 8.49 0.24 17.09
N LYS A 482 8.66 1.31 17.86
CA LYS A 482 8.80 2.67 17.31
C LYS A 482 10.04 2.81 16.43
N ARG A 483 11.19 2.29 16.86
CA ARG A 483 12.42 2.31 16.06
C ARG A 483 12.23 1.51 14.78
N TRP A 484 11.71 0.29 14.88
CA TRP A 484 11.37 -0.56 13.74
C TRP A 484 10.45 0.17 12.74
N ALA A 485 9.31 0.71 13.20
CA ALA A 485 8.39 1.42 12.30
C ALA A 485 9.03 2.65 11.63
N LYS A 486 9.94 3.35 12.34
CA LYS A 486 10.68 4.50 11.79
C LYS A 486 11.65 4.08 10.70
N VAL A 487 12.54 3.12 10.97
CA VAL A 487 13.55 2.67 9.99
C VAL A 487 12.92 1.99 8.78
N ARG A 488 11.70 1.45 8.94
CA ARG A 488 10.93 0.85 7.85
C ARG A 488 10.01 1.84 7.12
N GLY A 489 10.09 3.14 7.40
CA GLY A 489 9.32 4.16 6.68
C GLY A 489 7.79 4.09 6.86
N ILE A 490 7.29 3.37 7.88
CA ILE A 490 5.86 3.16 8.13
C ILE A 490 5.32 3.98 9.32
N ASN A 491 6.12 4.93 9.83
CA ASN A 491 5.82 5.77 10.99
C ASN A 491 5.52 7.24 10.62
N SER A 492 4.83 7.48 9.51
CA SER A 492 4.53 8.82 9.00
C SER A 492 3.06 8.96 8.62
N GLY A 493 2.26 9.51 9.55
CA GLY A 493 0.85 9.79 9.31
C GLY A 493 0.60 10.66 8.07
N TYR A 494 1.45 11.66 7.87
CA TYR A 494 1.37 12.58 6.72
C TYR A 494 1.69 11.90 5.38
N ARG A 495 2.57 10.89 5.36
CA ARG A 495 2.83 10.05 4.17
C ARG A 495 1.83 8.91 4.02
N GLY A 496 0.70 8.97 4.71
CA GLY A 496 -0.37 7.99 4.59
C GLY A 496 -0.12 6.67 5.32
N THR A 497 0.79 6.63 6.31
CA THR A 497 1.06 5.47 7.18
C THR A 497 0.60 5.75 8.62
N LEU A 498 1.06 5.00 9.62
CA LEU A 498 0.57 5.10 10.99
C LEU A 498 1.47 6.00 11.84
N GLY A 499 0.87 6.86 12.66
CA GLY A 499 1.65 7.65 13.63
C GLY A 499 2.17 6.81 14.79
N SER A 500 3.22 7.31 15.47
CA SER A 500 3.87 6.59 16.58
C SER A 500 2.89 6.22 17.70
N TYR A 501 1.91 7.07 18.00
CA TYR A 501 0.89 6.79 19.02
C TYR A 501 0.07 5.54 18.68
N GLY A 502 -0.27 5.32 17.40
CA GLY A 502 -0.97 4.12 16.95
C GLY A 502 -0.19 2.84 17.23
N TYR A 503 1.13 2.83 16.97
CA TYR A 503 1.99 1.70 17.31
C TYR A 503 2.07 1.44 18.82
N VAL A 504 2.08 2.49 19.64
CA VAL A 504 2.04 2.33 21.11
C VAL A 504 0.74 1.63 21.53
N LEU A 505 -0.40 2.05 21.00
CA LEU A 505 -1.69 1.41 21.30
C LEU A 505 -1.74 -0.05 20.82
N MET A 506 -1.15 -0.38 19.67
CA MET A 506 -1.03 -1.77 19.21
C MET A 506 -0.20 -2.63 20.17
N VAL A 507 0.92 -2.11 20.67
CA VAL A 507 1.76 -2.81 21.67
C VAL A 507 1.00 -3.00 22.97
N LEU A 508 0.34 -1.95 23.48
CA LEU A 508 -0.45 -2.06 24.71
C LEU A 508 -1.61 -3.03 24.56
N HIS A 509 -2.33 -2.99 23.44
CA HIS A 509 -3.37 -3.98 23.14
C HIS A 509 -2.85 -5.40 23.20
N TYR A 510 -1.69 -5.66 22.58
CA TYR A 510 -1.07 -6.97 22.63
C TYR A 510 -0.71 -7.38 24.07
N LEU A 511 -0.08 -6.50 24.85
CA LEU A 511 0.37 -6.77 26.21
C LEU A 511 -0.77 -6.93 27.23
N VAL A 512 -1.88 -6.22 27.03
CA VAL A 512 -3.05 -6.22 27.92
C VAL A 512 -4.01 -7.36 27.58
N ASN A 513 -4.29 -7.59 26.29
CA ASN A 513 -5.43 -8.41 25.86
C ASN A 513 -5.05 -9.71 25.14
N ILE A 514 -3.85 -9.78 24.54
CA ILE A 514 -3.47 -10.90 23.67
C ILE A 514 -2.44 -11.83 24.33
N ALA A 515 -1.44 -11.26 25.00
CA ALA A 515 -0.49 -12.04 25.78
C ALA A 515 -1.23 -12.80 26.89
N ASN A 516 -0.99 -14.11 27.00
CA ASN A 516 -1.61 -14.95 28.02
C ASN A 516 -0.52 -15.75 28.77
N PRO A 517 -0.35 -15.58 30.08
CA PRO A 517 -1.02 -14.59 30.95
C PRO A 517 -0.77 -13.14 30.51
N PHE A 518 -1.66 -12.20 30.85
CA PHE A 518 -1.48 -10.80 30.48
C PHE A 518 -0.23 -10.18 31.12
N VAL A 519 0.41 -9.26 30.39
CA VAL A 519 1.60 -8.53 30.88
C VAL A 519 1.19 -7.28 31.64
N CYS A 520 0.12 -6.61 31.21
CA CYS A 520 -0.37 -5.39 31.85
C CYS A 520 -1.87 -5.51 32.16
N PRO A 521 -2.34 -5.10 33.35
CA PRO A 521 -3.76 -5.03 33.64
C PRO A 521 -4.42 -3.93 32.79
N ASN A 522 -5.72 -4.05 32.53
CA ASN A 522 -6.48 -2.98 31.89
C ASN A 522 -6.80 -1.87 32.91
N LEU A 523 -6.08 -0.74 32.83
CA LEU A 523 -6.19 0.36 33.80
C LEU A 523 -7.53 1.12 33.72
N GLN A 524 -8.25 1.03 32.60
CA GLN A 524 -9.58 1.65 32.45
C GLN A 524 -10.71 0.75 32.96
N GLN A 525 -10.43 -0.52 33.27
CA GLN A 525 -11.41 -1.47 33.82
C GLN A 525 -11.19 -1.76 35.29
N ILE A 526 -9.92 -1.75 35.74
CA ILE A 526 -9.55 -2.01 37.12
C ILE A 526 -9.45 -0.67 37.83
N ASN A 527 -10.56 -0.17 38.37
CA ASN A 527 -10.55 0.92 39.34
C ASN A 527 -10.79 0.33 40.74
N PRO A 528 -9.76 0.26 41.62
CA PRO A 528 -9.90 -0.27 42.98
C PRO A 528 -10.86 0.53 43.88
N PHE A 529 -11.37 1.69 43.44
CA PHE A 529 -12.37 2.50 44.15
C PHE A 529 -13.83 2.25 43.74
N THR A 530 -14.09 1.22 42.94
CA THR A 530 -15.46 0.70 42.73
C THR A 530 -15.55 -0.71 43.31
N PRO A 531 -15.92 -0.86 44.60
CA PRO A 531 -16.30 -2.17 45.12
C PRO A 531 -17.52 -2.67 44.35
N VAL A 532 -17.48 -3.94 43.94
CA VAL A 532 -18.55 -4.65 43.21
C VAL A 532 -19.88 -4.71 44.01
N TYR A 533 -19.91 -4.20 45.24
CA TYR A 533 -21.09 -4.09 46.11
C TYR A 533 -21.41 -2.67 46.57
N SER A 534 -20.85 -1.64 45.95
CA SER A 534 -21.22 -0.24 46.22
C SER A 534 -22.14 0.25 45.10
N SER A 535 -23.43 -0.01 45.27
CA SER A 535 -24.46 0.87 44.71
C SER A 535 -24.06 2.31 45.06
N TYR A 536 -23.81 3.12 44.04
CA TYR A 536 -23.76 4.58 44.06
C TYR A 536 -23.48 5.18 45.45
N SER A 537 -22.21 5.19 45.86
CA SER A 537 -21.79 6.16 46.87
C SER A 537 -21.92 7.54 46.24
N SER A 538 -23.07 8.15 46.52
CA SER A 538 -23.57 9.45 46.15
C SER A 538 -22.48 10.52 45.93
N GLY A 539 -22.42 11.08 44.71
CA GLY A 539 -22.04 12.49 44.52
C GLY A 539 -20.99 12.84 43.47
N SER A 540 -20.09 11.94 43.08
CA SER A 540 -19.00 12.29 42.14
C SER A 540 -19.24 11.73 40.74
N ASN A 541 -19.62 12.62 39.80
CA ASN A 541 -19.64 12.33 38.37
C ASN A 541 -18.25 11.81 37.92
N PRO A 542 -18.19 10.88 36.95
CA PRO A 542 -16.90 10.44 36.40
C PRO A 542 -16.12 11.65 35.90
N PRO A 543 -14.78 11.67 36.02
CA PRO A 543 -13.98 12.77 35.48
C PRO A 543 -14.22 12.87 33.96
N MET A 544 -14.88 13.95 33.55
CA MET A 544 -15.15 14.25 32.15
C MET A 544 -14.18 15.31 31.65
N CYS A 545 -13.59 15.08 30.48
CA CYS A 545 -12.78 16.05 29.77
C CYS A 545 -13.31 16.20 28.35
N GLN A 546 -13.75 17.40 27.97
CA GLN A 546 -14.31 17.67 26.62
C GLN A 546 -15.44 16.69 26.22
N GLY A 547 -16.29 16.32 27.19
CA GLY A 547 -17.40 15.38 26.95
C GLY A 547 -17.02 13.90 26.96
N TYR A 548 -15.75 13.54 27.19
CA TYR A 548 -15.30 12.15 27.26
C TYR A 548 -14.95 11.73 28.70
N ASN A 549 -15.30 10.49 29.07
CA ASN A 549 -14.90 9.89 30.34
C ASN A 549 -13.41 9.55 30.30
N VAL A 550 -12.63 10.20 31.18
CA VAL A 550 -11.18 10.01 31.29
C VAL A 550 -10.77 9.30 32.58
N ASP A 551 -11.69 8.53 33.18
CA ASP A 551 -11.40 7.74 34.38
C ASP A 551 -10.55 6.50 34.06
N PHE A 552 -9.54 6.28 34.91
CA PHE A 552 -8.69 5.09 34.92
C PHE A 552 -7.87 5.06 36.21
N TRP A 553 -7.27 3.92 36.54
CA TRP A 553 -6.37 3.82 37.68
C TRP A 553 -5.07 4.59 37.42
N ARG A 554 -4.99 5.78 38.03
CA ARG A 554 -3.95 6.80 37.82
C ARG A 554 -2.95 6.95 38.97
N ASN A 555 -3.04 6.12 40.01
CA ASN A 555 -2.15 6.21 41.18
C ASN A 555 -0.79 5.56 40.86
N GLU A 556 0.15 6.37 40.36
CA GLU A 556 1.49 5.90 39.98
C GLU A 556 2.21 5.15 41.11
N ASN A 557 2.11 5.65 42.35
CA ASN A 557 2.80 5.06 43.51
C ASN A 557 2.29 3.65 43.82
N GLU A 558 0.98 3.46 43.76
CA GLU A 558 0.34 2.17 44.00
C GLU A 558 0.65 1.16 42.88
N ILE A 559 0.60 1.62 41.62
CA ILE A 559 0.97 0.82 40.45
C ILE A 559 2.42 0.35 40.59
N MET A 560 3.35 1.25 40.91
CA MET A 560 4.77 0.91 41.10
C MET A 560 4.97 -0.09 42.26
N HIS A 561 4.28 0.12 43.38
CA HIS A 561 4.36 -0.79 44.53
C HIS A 561 3.86 -2.20 44.18
N LEU A 562 2.72 -2.31 43.50
CA LEU A 562 2.16 -3.61 43.10
C LEU A 562 2.96 -4.29 41.98
N ALA A 563 3.53 -3.51 41.05
CA ALA A 563 4.43 -4.00 40.01
C ALA A 563 5.71 -4.59 40.63
N SER A 564 6.36 -3.86 41.53
CA SER A 564 7.59 -4.34 42.22
C SER A 564 7.34 -5.59 43.08
N SER A 565 6.14 -5.71 43.63
CA SER A 565 5.70 -6.89 44.39
C SER A 565 5.25 -8.07 43.51
N HIS A 566 5.37 -7.97 42.18
CA HIS A 566 4.94 -8.99 41.21
C HIS A 566 3.46 -9.39 41.34
N ARG A 567 2.61 -8.46 41.78
CA ARG A 567 1.17 -8.70 41.98
C ARG A 567 0.32 -8.32 40.77
N LEU A 568 0.87 -7.59 39.81
CA LEU A 568 0.16 -7.12 38.61
C LEU A 568 0.22 -8.09 37.44
N SER A 569 1.33 -8.79 37.23
CA SER A 569 1.49 -9.73 36.10
C SER A 569 2.00 -11.08 36.59
N ARG A 570 1.46 -12.14 35.99
CA ARG A 570 1.96 -13.52 36.13
C ARG A 570 2.74 -13.98 34.90
N ASN A 571 2.92 -13.10 33.91
CA ASN A 571 3.59 -13.43 32.67
C ASN A 571 5.11 -13.40 32.87
N ILE A 572 5.77 -14.53 32.57
CA ILE A 572 7.22 -14.72 32.72
C ILE A 572 8.00 -14.65 31.40
N GLU A 573 7.34 -14.30 30.29
CA GLU A 573 7.97 -14.28 28.99
C GLU A 573 9.00 -13.15 28.86
N SER A 574 10.13 -13.44 28.23
CA SER A 574 11.12 -12.42 27.90
C SER A 574 10.57 -11.40 26.88
N THR A 575 11.15 -10.20 26.84
CA THR A 575 10.81 -9.17 25.84
C THR A 575 10.91 -9.69 24.40
N GLY A 576 11.89 -10.55 24.11
CA GLY A 576 12.04 -11.16 22.78
C GLY A 576 10.89 -12.12 22.42
N GLN A 577 10.41 -12.92 23.39
CA GLN A 577 9.26 -13.79 23.20
C GLN A 577 7.97 -12.99 22.98
N LEU A 578 7.79 -11.89 23.71
CA LEU A 578 6.65 -10.98 23.51
C LEU A 578 6.71 -10.28 22.15
N LEU A 579 7.89 -9.80 21.73
CA LEU A 579 8.09 -9.22 20.39
C LEU A 579 7.76 -10.23 19.28
N ARG A 580 8.23 -11.47 19.42
CA ARG A 580 7.91 -12.56 18.49
C ARG A 580 6.39 -12.72 18.35
N GLY A 581 5.67 -12.81 19.47
CA GLY A 581 4.22 -12.99 19.44
C GLY A 581 3.46 -11.75 18.95
N PHE A 582 3.97 -10.54 19.19
CA PHE A 582 3.42 -9.30 18.65
C PHE A 582 3.48 -9.25 17.13
N PHE A 583 4.65 -9.55 16.53
CA PHE A 583 4.79 -9.60 15.08
C PHE A 583 3.94 -10.71 14.46
N GLU A 584 3.87 -11.88 15.11
CA GLU A 584 2.97 -12.95 14.68
C GLU A 584 1.51 -12.49 14.66
N TYR A 585 1.03 -11.91 15.77
CA TYR A 585 -0.36 -11.50 15.95
C TYR A 585 -0.84 -10.54 14.85
N PHE A 586 -0.03 -9.58 14.45
CA PHE A 586 -0.39 -8.62 13.40
C PHE A 586 -0.05 -9.09 11.97
N SER A 587 0.69 -10.18 11.79
CA SER A 587 1.10 -10.69 10.46
C SER A 587 0.08 -11.58 9.75
N GLN A 588 -0.71 -12.33 10.51
CA GLN A 588 -1.67 -13.33 10.00
C GLN A 588 -2.97 -13.31 10.79
N ASN A 589 -4.06 -13.81 10.21
CA ASN A 589 -5.38 -13.91 10.86
C ASN A 589 -5.75 -15.36 11.27
N GLY A 590 -4.82 -16.30 11.13
CA GLY A 590 -4.98 -17.70 11.51
C GLY A 590 -4.71 -17.97 12.99
N PRO A 591 -4.74 -19.25 13.40
CA PRO A 591 -4.33 -19.67 14.74
C PRO A 591 -2.89 -19.24 15.03
N LEU A 592 -2.66 -18.68 16.22
CA LEU A 592 -1.32 -18.32 16.66
C LEU A 592 -0.51 -19.58 17.03
N SER A 593 0.81 -19.54 16.84
CA SER A 593 1.74 -20.66 17.14
C SER A 593 1.66 -21.13 18.59
N ARG A 594 1.15 -20.28 19.49
CA ARG A 594 0.96 -20.57 20.92
C ARG A 594 -0.34 -21.32 21.23
N GLY A 595 -1.18 -21.61 20.22
CA GLY A 595 -2.40 -22.40 20.36
C GLY A 595 -3.61 -21.67 20.97
N PHE A 596 -3.43 -20.45 21.49
CA PHE A 596 -4.50 -19.64 22.06
C PHE A 596 -4.79 -18.42 21.17
N GLY A 597 -6.05 -18.27 20.77
CA GLY A 597 -6.52 -17.12 19.98
C GLY A 597 -6.17 -17.17 18.49
N LYS A 598 -6.68 -16.18 17.77
CA LYS A 598 -6.43 -15.92 16.36
C LYS A 598 -5.65 -14.62 16.21
N GLY A 599 -4.87 -14.49 15.15
CA GLY A 599 -4.25 -13.22 14.81
C GLY A 599 -5.26 -12.15 14.36
N PHE A 600 -4.80 -10.91 14.29
CA PHE A 600 -5.63 -9.73 14.06
C PHE A 600 -6.22 -9.69 12.64
N ASP A 601 -7.54 -9.51 12.52
CA ASP A 601 -8.20 -9.31 11.24
C ASP A 601 -8.33 -7.81 10.91
N TRP A 602 -7.35 -7.28 10.17
CA TRP A 602 -7.31 -5.90 9.68
C TRP A 602 -8.60 -5.45 8.97
N GLY A 603 -9.35 -6.38 8.36
CA GLY A 603 -10.58 -6.08 7.63
C GLY A 603 -11.80 -5.93 8.53
N ARG A 604 -11.85 -6.62 9.67
CA ARG A 604 -13.05 -6.77 10.51
C ARG A 604 -12.90 -6.25 11.93
N ASP A 605 -11.69 -6.28 12.47
CA ASP A 605 -11.42 -5.96 13.86
C ASP A 605 -11.06 -4.48 14.04
N VAL A 606 -11.38 -3.94 15.21
CA VAL A 606 -11.01 -2.63 15.73
C VAL A 606 -10.22 -2.86 17.01
N VAL A 607 -9.02 -2.30 17.10
CA VAL A 607 -8.26 -2.29 18.35
C VAL A 607 -8.94 -1.32 19.32
N SER A 608 -9.43 -1.82 20.46
CA SER A 608 -10.10 -1.02 21.49
C SER A 608 -9.54 -1.42 22.87
N LEU A 609 -8.54 -0.67 23.34
CA LEU A 609 -7.82 -1.00 24.58
C LEU A 609 -8.74 -1.06 25.81
N ARG A 610 -9.75 -0.19 25.86
CA ARG A 610 -10.71 -0.08 26.98
C ARG A 610 -11.74 -1.21 27.05
N THR A 611 -11.99 -1.89 25.93
CA THR A 611 -13.03 -2.92 25.83
C THR A 611 -12.51 -4.25 26.37
N PHE A 612 -13.39 -5.04 26.97
CA PHE A 612 -13.03 -6.37 27.46
C PHE A 612 -12.56 -7.26 26.29
N GLY A 613 -11.37 -7.85 26.41
CA GLY A 613 -10.73 -8.62 25.33
C GLY A 613 -10.04 -7.77 24.25
N GLY A 614 -10.09 -6.44 24.34
CA GLY A 614 -9.30 -5.53 23.50
C GLY A 614 -9.76 -5.35 22.06
N LEU A 615 -10.84 -6.00 21.65
CA LEU A 615 -11.32 -6.01 20.27
C LEU A 615 -12.81 -5.68 20.20
N MET A 616 -13.16 -4.93 19.16
CA MET A 616 -14.54 -4.74 18.70
C MET A 616 -14.60 -5.03 17.21
N THR A 617 -15.77 -5.37 16.68
CA THR A 617 -15.91 -5.46 15.22
C THR A 617 -16.16 -4.08 14.61
N LYS A 618 -15.70 -3.86 13.38
CA LYS A 618 -15.99 -2.65 12.61
C LYS A 618 -17.50 -2.47 12.38
N GLN A 619 -18.26 -3.57 12.36
CA GLN A 619 -19.72 -3.55 12.24
C GLN A 619 -20.36 -2.97 13.50
N GLU A 620 -20.01 -3.48 14.69
CA GLU A 620 -20.48 -2.97 15.97
C GLU A 620 -20.11 -1.50 16.16
N LYS A 621 -18.91 -1.10 15.72
CA LYS A 621 -18.43 0.28 15.82
C LYS A 621 -19.00 1.23 14.74
N GLY A 622 -19.60 0.69 13.68
CA GLY A 622 -20.07 1.49 12.53
C GLY A 622 -18.94 2.08 11.67
N TRP A 623 -17.77 1.44 11.67
CA TRP A 623 -16.53 1.83 10.95
C TRP A 623 -16.29 0.92 9.72
N THR A 624 -17.33 0.67 8.92
CA THR A 624 -17.32 -0.30 7.82
C THR A 624 -17.00 0.29 6.44
N GLY A 625 -17.16 1.61 6.25
CA GLY A 625 -16.90 2.30 4.98
C GLY A 625 -16.42 3.73 5.21
N ALA A 626 -15.67 4.30 4.26
CA ALA A 626 -15.13 5.65 4.38
C ALA A 626 -16.27 6.68 4.56
N LYS A 627 -16.13 7.58 5.53
CA LYS A 627 -17.08 8.67 5.80
C LYS A 627 -16.37 10.00 5.62
N THR A 628 -16.93 10.89 4.80
CA THR A 628 -16.47 12.28 4.70
C THR A 628 -17.39 13.14 5.54
N VAL A 629 -16.85 13.80 6.57
CA VAL A 629 -17.58 14.75 7.41
C VAL A 629 -17.12 16.16 7.05
N TYR A 630 -18.07 17.03 6.78
CA TYR A 630 -17.83 18.46 6.57
C TYR A 630 -18.17 19.18 7.88
N GLU A 631 -17.17 19.76 8.52
CA GLU A 631 -17.38 20.50 9.78
C GLU A 631 -17.69 21.97 9.43
N CYS A 632 -18.97 22.38 9.56
CA CYS A 632 -19.39 23.78 9.40
C CYS A 632 -19.11 24.58 10.68
N GLN A 633 -18.44 25.71 10.54
CA GLN A 633 -18.04 26.59 11.63
C GLN A 633 -19.22 27.49 12.02
N THR A 634 -19.94 27.19 13.10
CA THR A 634 -20.98 28.11 13.60
C THR A 634 -20.37 29.18 14.53
N PRO A 635 -20.63 30.48 14.30
CA PRO A 635 -20.24 31.51 15.26
C PRO A 635 -21.16 31.44 16.47
N THR A 636 -20.58 31.22 17.65
CA THR A 636 -21.27 31.40 18.93
C THR A 636 -20.98 32.79 19.49
N GLY A 637 -22.06 33.55 19.72
CA GLY A 637 -22.11 34.87 20.37
C GLY A 637 -23.09 35.80 19.62
N GLU A 638 -24.11 36.44 20.19
CA GLU A 638 -24.38 36.83 21.58
C GLU A 638 -25.89 37.06 21.85
N SER A 639 -26.22 37.00 23.14
CA SER A 639 -27.35 37.51 23.94
C SER A 639 -28.34 38.56 23.39
N SER A 640 -29.63 38.40 23.71
CA SER A 640 -30.48 39.49 24.21
C SER A 640 -31.67 38.99 25.06
N MET A 641 -31.92 39.70 26.15
CA MET A 641 -32.97 39.51 27.15
C MET A 641 -34.31 40.16 26.79
N ASN A 642 -35.35 39.72 27.51
CA ASN A 642 -36.71 40.27 27.75
C ASN A 642 -37.74 40.11 26.62
N SER A 643 -39.01 39.76 26.85
CA SER A 643 -39.87 39.76 28.06
C SER A 643 -41.02 38.74 27.89
N GLY A 644 -41.55 38.21 29.00
CA GLY A 644 -42.55 37.13 29.00
C GLY A 644 -44.01 37.53 28.75
N ARG A 645 -44.84 36.49 28.53
CA ARG A 645 -46.21 36.29 29.05
C ARG A 645 -46.75 34.89 28.67
N ASP A 646 -47.04 34.12 29.72
CA ASP A 646 -48.19 33.23 29.97
C ASP A 646 -48.82 32.34 28.86
N GLU A 647 -48.68 31.02 29.13
CA GLU A 647 -49.74 29.99 29.18
C GLU A 647 -50.28 29.27 27.92
N PRO A 648 -50.93 28.07 28.05
CA PRO A 648 -50.40 26.82 27.47
C PRO A 648 -51.41 26.05 26.59
N LEU A 649 -51.03 24.86 26.08
CA LEU A 649 -51.81 23.61 25.89
C LEU A 649 -51.51 22.83 24.57
N SER A 650 -50.82 21.70 24.73
CA SER A 650 -51.21 20.32 24.34
C SER A 650 -51.52 19.97 22.83
N PRO A 651 -51.61 18.68 22.44
CA PRO A 651 -50.90 18.15 21.27
C PRO A 651 -51.86 17.68 20.16
N ASN A 652 -51.37 17.41 18.94
CA ASN A 652 -52.05 16.45 18.05
C ASN A 652 -51.17 15.95 16.89
N ILE A 653 -50.85 14.66 16.97
CA ILE A 653 -51.00 13.60 15.96
C ILE A 653 -51.42 14.06 14.55
N ALA A 654 -50.61 13.73 13.53
CA ALA A 654 -51.04 12.97 12.34
C ALA A 654 -49.86 12.60 11.41
N ARG A 655 -49.81 11.32 11.04
CA ARG A 655 -49.12 10.76 9.87
C ARG A 655 -49.74 11.32 8.57
N CYS A 656 -48.94 11.52 7.52
CA CYS A 656 -49.00 10.69 6.29
C CYS A 656 -48.00 11.19 5.23
N ASP A 657 -47.15 10.26 4.80
CA ASP A 657 -46.79 9.89 3.42
C ASP A 657 -47.03 10.84 2.24
N SER A 658 -45.93 11.02 1.49
CA SER A 658 -45.79 10.90 0.03
C SER A 658 -46.56 11.86 -0.90
N ILE A 659 -45.82 12.63 -1.70
CA ILE A 659 -45.75 12.58 -3.19
C ILE A 659 -45.06 13.84 -3.75
N GLY A 660 -43.95 13.63 -4.46
CA GLY A 660 -43.73 14.12 -5.83
C GLY A 660 -43.51 15.61 -6.15
N LEU A 661 -42.40 15.84 -6.87
CA LEU A 661 -42.16 16.86 -7.92
C LEU A 661 -41.85 18.32 -7.49
N LYS A 662 -40.60 18.78 -7.68
CA LYS A 662 -40.07 19.39 -8.92
C LYS A 662 -38.79 20.19 -8.66
N ASN A 663 -37.87 20.08 -9.61
CA ASN A 663 -36.71 20.98 -9.79
C ASN A 663 -37.15 22.44 -9.85
N SER A 664 -36.48 23.30 -9.08
CA SER A 664 -36.28 24.71 -9.47
C SER A 664 -34.88 25.16 -9.05
N ARG A 665 -34.06 25.48 -10.06
CA ARG A 665 -32.87 26.30 -9.92
C ARG A 665 -33.33 27.72 -9.60
N SER A 666 -32.81 28.30 -8.52
CA SER A 666 -32.75 29.75 -8.37
C SER A 666 -31.34 30.14 -7.91
N SER A 667 -30.75 31.06 -8.67
CA SER A 667 -29.45 31.67 -8.49
C SER A 667 -29.56 33.01 -7.74
N ALA A 668 -28.46 33.41 -7.11
CA ALA A 668 -28.19 34.69 -6.42
C ALA A 668 -28.56 34.68 -4.91
N THR A 669 -27.67 35.01 -3.96
CA THR A 669 -26.66 36.08 -3.91
C THR A 669 -25.56 35.77 -2.88
N SER A 670 -24.39 36.38 -3.08
CA SER A 670 -23.15 36.25 -2.29
C SER A 670 -23.28 36.66 -0.81
N GLY A 671 -22.89 35.75 0.09
CA GLY A 671 -22.59 36.04 1.50
C GLY A 671 -21.52 35.08 2.01
N LYS A 672 -20.34 35.62 2.36
CA LYS A 672 -19.19 35.03 3.07
C LYS A 672 -18.98 33.51 2.96
N CYS A 673 -17.95 33.12 2.21
CA CYS A 673 -17.45 31.75 2.14
C CYS A 673 -16.98 31.29 3.54
N GLU A 674 -17.78 30.48 4.22
CA GLU A 674 -17.38 29.73 5.41
C GLU A 674 -16.27 28.74 5.03
N GLN A 675 -15.16 28.71 5.79
CA GLN A 675 -14.09 27.73 5.59
C GLN A 675 -14.60 26.34 6.02
N VAL A 676 -15.10 25.56 5.07
CA VAL A 676 -15.51 24.17 5.32
C VAL A 676 -14.27 23.28 5.38
N LYS A 677 -14.03 22.63 6.52
CA LYS A 677 -12.96 21.64 6.69
C LYS A 677 -13.49 20.26 6.30
N GLU A 678 -12.93 19.66 5.25
CA GLU A 678 -13.24 18.28 4.85
C GLU A 678 -12.39 17.30 5.68
N ILE A 679 -13.03 16.43 6.48
CA ILE A 679 -12.35 15.37 7.22
C ILE A 679 -12.79 14.01 6.65
N ARG A 680 -11.87 13.33 5.97
CA ARG A 680 -12.09 11.97 5.44
C ARG A 680 -11.71 10.91 6.48
N HIS A 681 -12.70 10.27 7.08
CA HIS A 681 -12.49 9.09 7.93
C HIS A 681 -12.31 7.85 7.07
N ARG A 682 -11.08 7.34 7.03
CA ARG A 682 -10.74 6.04 6.41
C ARG A 682 -10.66 4.99 7.51
N TYR A 683 -11.34 3.86 7.33
CA TYR A 683 -11.34 2.74 8.28
C TYR A 683 -10.64 1.48 7.72
N LEU A 684 -9.64 1.70 6.85
CA LEU A 684 -8.79 0.63 6.31
C LEU A 684 -8.07 -0.11 7.45
N PHE A 685 -7.56 0.67 8.40
CA PHE A 685 -7.09 0.21 9.70
C PHE A 685 -7.84 0.98 10.78
N ALA A 686 -8.24 0.28 11.85
CA ALA A 686 -9.10 0.81 12.89
C ALA A 686 -8.46 0.61 14.27
N ILE A 687 -8.07 1.73 14.89
CA ILE A 687 -7.59 1.81 16.27
C ILE A 687 -8.42 2.89 16.95
N GLU A 688 -9.23 2.49 17.93
CA GLU A 688 -10.01 3.40 18.76
C GLU A 688 -9.11 4.09 19.79
N ASP A 689 -9.26 5.40 19.95
CA ASP A 689 -8.61 6.15 21.04
C ASP A 689 -9.21 5.73 22.40
N PRO A 690 -8.38 5.52 23.45
CA PRO A 690 -8.85 5.08 24.77
C PRO A 690 -9.91 5.98 25.41
N PHE A 691 -9.89 7.29 25.13
CA PHE A 691 -10.83 8.26 25.68
C PHE A 691 -11.77 8.80 24.61
N GLU A 692 -11.24 9.18 23.46
CA GLU A 692 -12.00 9.79 22.37
C GLU A 692 -12.60 8.73 21.44
N LEU A 693 -13.72 8.14 21.84
CA LEU A 693 -14.27 6.93 21.20
C LEU A 693 -14.62 7.05 19.72
N ASP A 694 -14.90 8.25 19.23
CA ASP A 694 -15.24 8.48 17.83
C ASP A 694 -14.00 8.66 16.94
N HIS A 695 -12.82 8.72 17.57
CA HIS A 695 -11.55 8.95 16.91
C HIS A 695 -10.87 7.63 16.52
N ASN A 696 -10.76 7.41 15.21
CA ASN A 696 -9.83 6.41 14.68
C ASN A 696 -8.42 7.01 14.60
N VAL A 697 -7.50 6.52 15.45
CA VAL A 697 -6.08 6.93 15.46
C VAL A 697 -5.39 6.60 14.14
N ALA A 698 -5.86 5.58 13.42
CA ALA A 698 -5.33 5.13 12.14
C ALA A 698 -6.01 5.80 10.91
N ARG A 699 -6.79 6.89 11.10
CA ARG A 699 -7.48 7.57 9.98
C ARG A 699 -6.57 8.07 8.86
N THR A 700 -5.30 8.34 9.17
CA THR A 700 -4.31 8.83 8.21
C THR A 700 -3.81 7.73 7.27
N VAL A 701 -4.06 6.46 7.59
CA VAL A 701 -3.56 5.33 6.82
C VAL A 701 -4.29 5.23 5.48
N THR A 702 -3.52 5.31 4.41
CA THR A 702 -3.96 5.16 3.00
C THR A 702 -3.98 3.69 2.59
N HIS A 703 -4.51 3.38 1.39
CA HIS A 703 -4.45 2.03 0.83
C HIS A 703 -3.00 1.54 0.67
N ASN A 704 -2.10 2.38 0.17
CA ASN A 704 -0.69 2.01 0.03
C ASN A 704 -0.04 1.85 1.40
N GLY A 705 -0.30 2.76 2.34
CA GLY A 705 0.24 2.68 3.68
C GLY A 705 -0.18 1.42 4.44
N ILE A 706 -1.46 1.00 4.33
CA ILE A 706 -1.89 -0.24 4.99
C ILE A 706 -1.26 -1.49 4.37
N VAL A 707 -1.03 -1.49 3.05
CA VAL A 707 -0.31 -2.59 2.38
C VAL A 707 1.13 -2.64 2.90
N SER A 708 1.85 -1.52 2.89
CA SER A 708 3.23 -1.43 3.40
C SER A 708 3.35 -1.86 4.86
N ILE A 709 2.44 -1.41 5.73
CA ILE A 709 2.43 -1.82 7.14
C ILE A 709 2.26 -3.34 7.27
N ARG A 710 1.28 -3.93 6.58
CA ARG A 710 1.02 -5.38 6.63
C ARG A 710 2.18 -6.19 6.09
N ASP A 711 2.80 -5.74 5.02
CA ASP A 711 3.94 -6.43 4.41
C ASP A 711 5.17 -6.38 5.32
N GLU A 712 5.41 -5.27 6.01
CA GLU A 712 6.48 -5.18 7.01
C GLU A 712 6.21 -6.07 8.23
N PHE A 713 4.96 -6.19 8.70
CA PHE A 713 4.62 -7.17 9.75
C PHE A 713 4.87 -8.63 9.30
N ARG A 714 4.49 -8.98 8.06
CA ARG A 714 4.76 -10.32 7.50
C ARG A 714 6.25 -10.58 7.30
N ARG A 715 6.98 -9.57 6.83
CA ARG A 715 8.44 -9.62 6.68
C ARG A 715 9.11 -9.84 8.02
N ALA A 716 8.79 -9.02 9.02
CA ALA A 716 9.31 -9.16 10.37
C ALA A 716 9.05 -10.55 10.94
N TRP A 717 7.83 -11.06 10.79
CA TRP A 717 7.48 -12.41 11.23
C TRP A 717 8.28 -13.49 10.50
N ARG A 718 8.41 -13.41 9.17
CA ARG A 718 9.21 -14.33 8.36
C ARG A 718 10.68 -14.35 8.83
N LEU A 719 11.28 -13.19 9.02
CA LEU A 719 12.68 -13.06 9.49
C LEU A 719 12.86 -13.69 10.87
N ILE A 720 11.92 -13.46 11.80
CA ILE A 720 11.96 -14.05 13.14
C ILE A 720 11.81 -15.57 13.08
N GLN A 721 11.03 -16.12 12.14
CA GLN A 721 10.92 -17.56 11.92
C GLN A 721 12.19 -18.18 11.34
N THR A 722 12.86 -17.48 10.41
CA THR A 722 14.08 -17.99 9.74
C THR A 722 15.38 -17.70 10.51
N ALA A 723 15.34 -16.84 11.53
CA ALA A 723 16.48 -16.53 12.38
C ALA A 723 17.18 -17.78 12.98
N GLY A 724 16.44 -18.88 13.18
CA GLY A 724 17.00 -20.14 13.68
C GLY A 724 17.71 -21.01 12.63
N THR A 725 17.62 -20.70 11.33
CA THR A 725 18.10 -21.57 10.23
C THR A 725 19.42 -21.12 9.59
N GLY A 726 20.07 -20.07 10.11
CA GLY A 726 21.46 -19.71 9.75
C GLY A 726 21.66 -18.95 8.43
N ASN A 727 20.60 -18.53 7.74
CA ASN A 727 20.68 -17.80 6.46
C ASN A 727 20.25 -16.33 6.69
N TRP A 728 21.22 -15.43 6.92
CA TRP A 728 20.99 -14.03 7.30
C TRP A 728 21.38 -13.07 6.18
N ASP A 729 20.52 -12.92 5.17
CA ASP A 729 20.73 -11.90 4.12
C ASP A 729 20.08 -10.54 4.46
N GLU A 730 19.18 -10.48 5.46
CA GLU A 730 18.34 -9.31 5.73
C GLU A 730 18.11 -9.07 7.24
N HIS A 731 18.18 -7.81 7.70
CA HIS A 731 18.04 -7.46 9.12
C HIS A 731 16.67 -6.83 9.45
N LEU A 732 16.14 -7.12 10.64
CA LEU A 732 14.84 -6.62 11.10
C LEU A 732 14.80 -5.08 11.22
N LEU A 733 15.92 -4.46 11.65
CA LEU A 733 16.06 -3.01 11.83
C LEU A 733 16.85 -2.33 10.70
N GLU A 734 16.95 -2.98 9.53
CA GLU A 734 17.56 -2.38 8.35
C GLU A 734 16.77 -1.12 7.94
N ASP A 735 17.47 -0.01 7.76
CA ASP A 735 16.86 1.27 7.43
C ASP A 735 16.59 1.36 5.93
N ILE A 736 15.33 1.62 5.57
CA ILE A 736 14.92 1.89 4.17
C ILE A 736 15.34 3.32 3.76
N SER A 737 15.53 4.19 4.75
CA SER A 737 15.72 5.64 4.60
C SER A 737 17.12 6.13 4.90
N GLU A 738 18.04 5.30 5.43
CA GLU A 738 19.44 5.68 5.38
C GLU A 738 19.84 5.71 3.90
N PRO A 739 20.24 6.88 3.34
CA PRO A 739 21.07 6.85 2.17
C PRO A 739 22.30 6.07 2.63
N SER A 740 22.37 4.79 2.28
CA SER A 740 23.65 4.09 2.26
C SER A 740 24.54 5.00 1.44
N ASN A 741 25.36 5.79 2.14
CA ASN A 741 26.17 6.91 1.67
C ASN A 741 26.20 6.91 0.14
N ASP A 742 25.44 7.75 -0.55
CA ASP A 742 25.00 7.47 -1.95
C ASP A 742 26.14 7.07 -2.90
N GLN A 743 27.34 7.59 -2.64
CA GLN A 743 28.59 7.16 -3.27
C GLN A 743 29.01 5.72 -2.93
N GLN A 744 28.88 5.24 -1.69
CA GLN A 744 29.07 3.85 -1.29
C GLN A 744 28.07 2.89 -1.94
N CYS A 745 26.80 3.26 -2.14
CA CYS A 745 25.84 2.38 -2.84
C CYS A 745 26.21 2.21 -4.32
N PHE A 746 26.48 3.33 -5.00
CA PHE A 746 26.94 3.31 -6.38
C PHE A 746 28.33 2.67 -6.53
N ALA A 747 29.25 2.94 -5.61
CA ALA A 747 30.57 2.29 -5.57
C ALA A 747 30.46 0.78 -5.32
N LYS A 748 29.54 0.33 -4.46
CA LYS A 748 29.26 -1.09 -4.24
C LYS A 748 28.69 -1.74 -5.50
N LEU A 749 27.83 -1.05 -6.24
CA LEU A 749 27.36 -1.52 -7.54
C LEU A 749 28.52 -1.66 -8.55
N LEU A 750 29.43 -0.69 -8.60
CA LEU A 750 30.62 -0.75 -9.46
C LEU A 750 31.58 -1.88 -9.05
N GLU A 751 31.76 -2.12 -7.75
CA GLU A 751 32.53 -3.24 -7.20
C GLU A 751 31.88 -4.60 -7.46
N ASP A 752 30.56 -4.67 -7.49
CA ASP A 752 29.83 -5.85 -7.94
C ASP A 752 30.06 -6.13 -9.42
N ILE A 753 30.13 -5.09 -10.27
CA ILE A 753 30.32 -5.21 -11.73
C ILE A 753 31.76 -5.58 -12.08
N HIS A 754 32.74 -4.93 -11.45
CA HIS A 754 34.16 -5.00 -11.82
C HIS A 754 35.03 -5.80 -10.85
N GLY A 755 34.49 -6.20 -9.70
CA GLY A 755 35.26 -6.79 -8.60
C GLY A 755 35.97 -5.74 -7.72
N PRO A 756 36.55 -6.17 -6.59
CA PRO A 756 37.22 -5.28 -5.65
C PRO A 756 38.42 -4.58 -6.30
N GLN A 757 38.69 -3.35 -5.86
CA GLN A 757 39.74 -2.48 -6.44
C GLN A 757 41.13 -3.12 -6.44
N GLU A 758 41.43 -3.95 -5.44
CA GLU A 758 42.69 -4.70 -5.31
C GLU A 758 42.96 -5.66 -6.50
N ARG A 759 41.93 -5.99 -7.28
CA ARG A 759 42.03 -6.86 -8.46
C ARG A 759 42.07 -6.09 -9.78
N TRP A 760 41.94 -4.77 -9.76
CA TRP A 760 42.09 -3.96 -10.96
C TRP A 760 43.56 -4.03 -11.40
N ASN A 761 43.82 -4.26 -12.69
CA ASN A 761 45.14 -4.55 -13.30
C ASN A 761 45.62 -6.02 -13.26
N GLN A 762 44.84 -6.98 -12.76
CA GLN A 762 45.24 -8.40 -12.80
C GLN A 762 44.96 -9.09 -14.15
N PHE A 763 44.32 -8.40 -15.10
CA PHE A 763 43.94 -8.96 -16.40
C PHE A 763 44.70 -8.23 -17.53
N PRO A 764 45.36 -8.96 -18.45
CA PRO A 764 46.03 -8.35 -19.60
C PRO A 764 45.01 -7.71 -20.54
N SER A 765 45.44 -6.62 -21.19
CA SER A 765 44.66 -5.77 -22.11
C SER A 765 44.22 -6.47 -23.37
#